data_AF-A0A7H8TJR6-F1
#
_entry.id   AF-A0A7H8TJR6-F1
#
_cell.length_a   1.000
_cell.length_b   1.000
_cell.length_c   1.000
_cell.angle_alpha   90.00
_cell.angle_beta   90.00
_cell.angle_gamma   90.00
#
_symmetry.space_group_name_H-M   'P 1'
#
loop_
_entity.id
_entity.type
_entity.pdbx_description
1 polymer ?
#
loop_
_entity_poly.entity_id
_entity_poly.type
_entity_poly.pdbx_seq_one_letter_code
_entity_poly.pdbx_strand_id
1 'polypeptide(L)'
;MREVNENASATADQRATAEAIERGGVGLTVSDLLARVTGSTEASVLPAESLARSAGTAPTGEQPKRPDAAAPSTPDHPVAPSVPSPAQPHDPGDLAAAIATVAGRYVPAGQLAPDADFFDAGGTSVSAVELVSALEDELGVTVDLDEVFADARPVALARHRLSGTAAAPTAVPETPVPAALPAVVRPAPVASPSDATARPEDLSQILADLALADRLPFVASPEPLPPSRILLTGATGFLGSHMLLDLLRHSDAHVYCLVRAADEEAAVARLGEALKSYALPWSSEVRRRVTVLPGDIRQPHLGLSDEVWNTLTHELDSVVSVAAAVDFLRGYQSLRTSNVLGALTLAELAATGRPKPLHHISSIAVFNEVGIPSMGEDDPLAHIDRLIAGYDQTKWAAEVALRRARDHGLIVTAMRPGGIGGHTRTGAYNAQDLSSGLISAFGRFRTVPAFRYLNAAPVDWVSRVAVAVVCEPDAWGFDYNLTGVPNTLDDVVRDMAFGGMHVRVQDWDEWRVDALARLEADPIPELTFLSRVLQSPTALKLCEATLKGPASVADRTDALVEALGLPPAVRYDARAQLKTFERLAGDGLARLPHKDDQPYLWFTETTRGGVGPVDGSPDTPCSMSLTLSIASMHQLVTDRRVDVRGEVTCPALHPDPLTVARGDIWIRPEEGIPQRHGLRHQLLRYRLELTDADGGRWWLEGHKYARARRDVWRQTRALTVEIGREGEPASLAGEVVVPADSYVRDQIDGIKVDPRLTGQEKRAAKLTWLAWFGLEMGRGLVGPFARAAADLLDLRRTQTPTEQHR
;
A
#
# COMPACT_ATOMS: atom_id res chain seq x y z
N MET A 1 -3.04 20.92 -33.27
CA MET A 1 -3.99 21.75 -32.47
C MET A 1 -5.37 21.11 -32.28
N ARG A 2 -5.62 19.87 -32.75
CA ARG A 2 -6.85 19.11 -32.50
C ARG A 2 -6.71 17.99 -31.44
N GLU A 3 -5.48 17.54 -31.16
CA GLU A 3 -5.20 16.45 -30.18
C GLU A 3 -5.09 16.91 -28.71
N VAL A 4 -5.00 18.23 -28.44
CA VAL A 4 -4.90 18.75 -27.06
C VAL A 4 -6.27 18.84 -26.37
N ASN A 5 -7.37 18.79 -27.12
CA ASN A 5 -8.73 18.92 -26.56
C ASN A 5 -9.38 17.59 -26.16
N GLU A 6 -8.86 16.44 -26.58
CA GLU A 6 -9.42 15.14 -26.18
C GLU A 6 -8.99 14.75 -24.75
N ASN A 7 -7.74 15.05 -24.36
CA ASN A 7 -7.25 14.82 -22.99
C ASN A 7 -7.85 15.75 -21.92
N ALA A 8 -8.24 16.98 -22.30
CA ALA A 8 -8.95 17.88 -21.40
C ALA A 8 -10.40 17.41 -21.14
N SER A 9 -11.02 16.72 -22.10
CA SER A 9 -12.37 16.15 -21.94
C SER A 9 -12.38 14.94 -21.01
N ALA A 10 -11.36 14.10 -21.05
CA ALA A 10 -11.24 12.93 -20.16
C ALA A 10 -10.94 13.34 -18.71
N THR A 11 -10.08 14.33 -18.48
CA THR A 11 -9.85 14.89 -17.15
C THR A 11 -11.03 15.71 -16.65
N ALA A 12 -11.75 16.43 -17.53
CA ALA A 12 -13.01 17.08 -17.19
C ALA A 12 -14.14 16.08 -16.89
N ASP A 13 -14.21 14.94 -17.59
CA ASP A 13 -15.18 13.87 -17.33
C ASP A 13 -14.83 13.11 -16.06
N GLN A 14 -13.55 12.87 -15.76
CA GLN A 14 -13.12 12.30 -14.49
C GLN A 14 -13.37 13.27 -13.33
N ARG A 15 -13.13 14.57 -13.52
CA ARG A 15 -13.49 15.61 -12.57
C ARG A 15 -14.99 15.75 -12.42
N ALA A 16 -15.77 15.67 -13.50
CA ALA A 16 -17.23 15.70 -13.45
C ALA A 16 -17.79 14.43 -12.83
N THR A 17 -17.15 13.28 -13.02
CA THR A 17 -17.48 12.01 -12.37
C THR A 17 -17.12 12.07 -10.89
N ALA A 18 -15.94 12.56 -10.51
CA ALA A 18 -15.54 12.80 -9.13
C ALA A 18 -16.45 13.84 -8.44
N GLU A 19 -16.74 14.96 -9.10
CA GLU A 19 -17.70 15.96 -8.65
C GLU A 19 -19.14 15.42 -8.63
N ALA A 20 -19.51 14.48 -9.50
CA ALA A 20 -20.82 13.81 -9.49
C ALA A 20 -20.91 12.71 -8.43
N ILE A 21 -19.80 12.06 -8.09
CA ILE A 21 -19.66 11.15 -6.95
C ILE A 21 -19.76 11.96 -5.65
N GLU A 22 -19.07 13.10 -5.56
CA GLU A 22 -19.20 14.08 -4.46
C GLU A 22 -20.62 14.68 -4.37
N ARG A 23 -21.32 14.81 -5.51
CA ARG A 23 -22.71 15.30 -5.61
C ARG A 23 -23.79 14.19 -5.63
N GLY A 24 -23.42 12.91 -5.52
CA GLY A 24 -24.35 11.80 -5.27
C GLY A 24 -25.05 11.14 -6.47
N GLY A 25 -24.42 11.09 -7.64
CA GLY A 25 -24.98 10.44 -8.83
C GLY A 25 -24.78 8.92 -8.87
N VAL A 26 -25.58 8.16 -8.11
CA VAL A 26 -26.21 6.83 -8.38
C VAL A 26 -26.64 6.29 -7.01
N GLY A 27 -27.96 6.24 -6.78
CA GLY A 27 -28.54 5.87 -5.50
C GLY A 27 -28.38 4.39 -5.20
N LEU A 28 -27.63 4.06 -4.14
CA LEU A 28 -27.69 2.75 -3.51
C LEU A 28 -29.00 2.62 -2.74
N THR A 29 -29.79 1.60 -3.05
CA THR A 29 -31.02 1.32 -2.29
C THR A 29 -30.67 0.67 -0.95
N VAL A 30 -31.56 0.81 0.03
CA VAL A 30 -31.40 0.17 1.36
C VAL A 30 -31.26 -1.36 1.23
N SER A 31 -31.85 -1.94 0.17
CA SER A 31 -31.74 -3.35 -0.17
C SER A 31 -30.32 -3.76 -0.56
N ASP A 32 -29.58 -2.92 -1.29
CA ASP A 32 -28.20 -3.19 -1.72
C ASP A 32 -27.22 -3.18 -0.54
N LEU A 33 -27.48 -2.30 0.44
CA LEU A 33 -26.76 -2.26 1.71
C LEU A 33 -27.01 -3.50 2.57
N LEU A 34 -28.23 -4.05 2.55
CA LEU A 34 -28.60 -5.26 3.29
C LEU A 34 -28.06 -6.55 2.65
N ALA A 35 -28.03 -6.62 1.32
CA ALA A 35 -27.49 -7.76 0.57
C ALA A 35 -25.98 -7.94 0.80
N ARG A 36 -25.24 -6.82 0.94
CA ARG A 36 -23.79 -6.84 1.19
C ARG A 36 -23.41 -7.25 2.62
N VAL A 37 -24.33 -7.13 3.58
CA VAL A 37 -24.14 -7.61 4.96
C VAL A 37 -24.40 -9.12 5.07
N THR A 38 -25.06 -9.75 4.08
CA THR A 38 -25.58 -11.12 4.21
C THR A 38 -25.02 -12.17 3.25
N GLY A 39 -24.19 -11.80 2.26
CA GLY A 39 -23.43 -12.76 1.43
C GLY A 39 -24.18 -13.29 0.20
N SER A 40 -23.71 -12.85 -0.98
CA SER A 40 -23.84 -13.37 -2.36
C SER A 40 -25.21 -13.81 -2.92
N THR A 41 -25.65 -13.22 -4.04
CA THR A 41 -25.69 -13.84 -5.39
C THR A 41 -26.40 -12.98 -6.46
N GLU A 42 -25.87 -13.08 -7.69
CA GLU A 42 -26.48 -12.82 -9.02
C GLU A 42 -26.49 -11.42 -9.69
N ALA A 43 -26.43 -11.49 -11.03
CA ALA A 43 -25.91 -10.55 -12.02
C ALA A 43 -26.96 -10.12 -13.08
N SER A 44 -26.72 -9.00 -13.80
CA SER A 44 -27.17 -8.68 -15.19
C SER A 44 -26.91 -7.18 -15.49
N VAL A 45 -26.02 -6.73 -16.40
CA VAL A 45 -26.06 -6.58 -17.89
C VAL A 45 -26.98 -5.45 -18.46
N LEU A 46 -26.36 -4.30 -18.84
CA LEU A 46 -26.42 -3.38 -20.05
C LEU A 46 -27.78 -2.91 -20.70
N PRO A 47 -27.85 -1.92 -21.66
CA PRO A 47 -26.93 -0.86 -22.18
C PRO A 47 -27.53 0.55 -22.59
N ALA A 48 -26.62 1.50 -22.94
CA ALA A 48 -26.55 2.46 -24.08
C ALA A 48 -27.44 3.74 -24.33
N GLU A 49 -26.71 4.78 -24.82
CA GLU A 49 -26.97 5.70 -25.97
C GLU A 49 -27.27 7.23 -25.80
N SER A 50 -26.30 8.05 -26.27
CA SER A 50 -26.36 9.12 -27.31
C SER A 50 -27.32 10.32 -27.19
N LEU A 51 -26.78 11.56 -27.34
CA LEU A 51 -27.15 12.49 -28.44
C LEU A 51 -26.37 13.84 -28.42
N ALA A 52 -26.16 14.38 -29.61
CA ALA A 52 -25.29 15.50 -30.00
C ALA A 52 -26.01 16.85 -30.27
N ARG A 53 -25.21 17.86 -30.66
CA ARG A 53 -25.49 19.15 -31.39
C ARG A 53 -25.59 20.42 -30.53
N SER A 54 -25.32 21.65 -30.99
CA SER A 54 -24.46 22.32 -32.00
C SER A 54 -24.85 23.82 -32.01
N ALA A 55 -23.94 24.74 -32.41
CA ALA A 55 -24.11 26.11 -33.00
C ALA A 55 -23.26 27.16 -32.27
N GLY A 56 -22.30 27.89 -32.90
CA GLY A 56 -22.48 29.01 -33.86
C GLY A 56 -22.42 30.34 -33.07
N THR A 57 -21.74 31.45 -33.41
CA THR A 57 -21.19 32.03 -34.65
C THR A 57 -20.32 33.26 -34.28
N ALA A 58 -19.45 33.70 -35.19
CA ALA A 58 -18.50 34.85 -35.15
C ALA A 58 -19.21 36.25 -35.22
N PRO A 59 -18.60 37.46 -35.48
CA PRO A 59 -17.25 37.75 -36.03
C PRO A 59 -16.51 39.11 -35.68
N THR A 60 -15.23 39.15 -36.10
CA THR A 60 -14.37 40.21 -36.75
C THR A 60 -14.37 41.71 -36.37
N GLY A 61 -13.15 42.28 -36.36
CA GLY A 61 -12.85 43.71 -36.64
C GLY A 61 -11.35 43.99 -36.87
N GLU A 62 -11.02 44.74 -37.93
CA GLU A 62 -9.70 44.95 -38.57
C GLU A 62 -8.77 46.05 -37.99
N GLN A 63 -7.49 45.94 -38.38
CA GLN A 63 -6.31 46.85 -38.47
C GLN A 63 -6.58 48.34 -38.82
N PRO A 64 -5.64 49.35 -38.67
CA PRO A 64 -4.28 49.36 -39.33
C PRO A 64 -3.11 50.27 -38.83
N LYS A 65 -1.89 49.93 -39.33
CA LYS A 65 -0.70 50.71 -39.84
C LYS A 65 0.03 51.86 -39.08
N ARG A 66 1.34 51.60 -38.81
CA ARG A 66 2.65 52.33 -39.00
C ARG A 66 2.69 53.85 -39.36
N PRO A 67 3.78 54.64 -39.05
CA PRO A 67 5.19 54.34 -39.44
C PRO A 67 6.39 54.88 -38.58
N ASP A 68 7.57 54.34 -38.92
CA ASP A 68 9.02 54.68 -38.79
C ASP A 68 9.55 55.93 -38.06
N ALA A 69 10.69 55.79 -37.34
CA ALA A 69 11.97 56.51 -37.59
C ALA A 69 13.11 56.23 -36.57
N ALA A 70 14.31 56.02 -37.13
CA ALA A 70 15.67 56.44 -36.68
C ALA A 70 16.32 55.95 -35.35
N ALA A 71 17.52 55.37 -35.49
CA ALA A 71 18.56 55.23 -34.44
C ALA A 71 19.54 56.43 -34.47
N PRO A 72 20.34 56.69 -33.41
CA PRO A 72 21.74 56.20 -33.45
C PRO A 72 22.48 55.96 -32.09
N SER A 73 23.63 55.27 -32.23
CA SER A 73 24.93 55.41 -31.53
C SER A 73 25.15 54.97 -30.07
N THR A 74 26.12 54.05 -29.91
CA THR A 74 26.88 53.65 -28.70
C THR A 74 28.13 54.51 -28.47
N PRO A 75 28.67 54.55 -27.23
CA PRO A 75 30.12 54.32 -27.05
C PRO A 75 30.52 53.41 -25.86
N ASP A 76 31.80 53.07 -25.88
CA ASP A 76 32.59 51.94 -25.32
C ASP A 76 33.01 51.89 -23.83
N HIS A 77 33.30 50.64 -23.38
CA HIS A 77 34.35 50.09 -22.46
C HIS A 77 34.37 50.41 -20.94
N PRO A 78 35.01 49.62 -20.02
CA PRO A 78 36.01 48.53 -20.18
C PRO A 78 35.87 47.24 -19.29
N VAL A 79 36.80 46.29 -19.50
CA VAL A 79 36.94 44.92 -18.94
C VAL A 79 37.89 44.84 -17.72
N ALA A 80 37.69 43.86 -16.82
CA ALA A 80 38.57 43.50 -15.68
C ALA A 80 39.06 42.02 -15.76
N PRO A 81 40.18 41.63 -15.09
CA PRO A 81 41.00 40.44 -15.43
C PRO A 81 40.61 39.12 -14.72
N SER A 82 41.01 37.98 -15.31
CA SER A 82 40.71 36.59 -14.91
C SER A 82 41.79 35.92 -14.04
N VAL A 83 41.35 34.97 -13.21
CA VAL A 83 42.14 34.08 -12.31
C VAL A 83 42.30 32.68 -12.97
N PRO A 84 43.40 31.92 -12.80
CA PRO A 84 43.62 30.64 -13.49
C PRO A 84 42.94 29.44 -12.81
N SER A 85 42.53 28.45 -13.62
CA SER A 85 41.82 27.22 -13.24
C SER A 85 42.78 26.04 -12.91
N PRO A 86 42.41 25.04 -12.07
CA PRO A 86 43.29 23.94 -11.66
C PRO A 86 43.54 22.90 -12.77
N ALA A 87 44.72 22.29 -12.79
CA ALA A 87 45.13 21.28 -13.77
C ALA A 87 44.45 19.91 -13.51
N GLN A 88 43.95 19.27 -14.57
CA GLN A 88 43.26 17.96 -14.49
C GLN A 88 44.25 16.77 -14.48
N PRO A 89 44.01 15.72 -13.67
CA PRO A 89 44.80 14.49 -13.68
C PRO A 89 44.56 13.65 -14.95
N HIS A 90 45.62 13.12 -15.56
CA HIS A 90 45.56 12.36 -16.82
C HIS A 90 45.72 10.83 -16.68
N ASP A 91 45.87 10.28 -15.46
CA ASP A 91 46.00 8.83 -15.19
C ASP A 91 44.72 8.26 -14.53
N PRO A 92 44.13 7.15 -15.03
CA PRO A 92 43.01 6.47 -14.38
C PRO A 92 43.25 6.12 -12.90
N GLY A 93 44.49 5.79 -12.52
CA GLY A 93 44.85 5.46 -11.14
C GLY A 93 44.81 6.68 -10.22
N ASP A 94 45.33 7.82 -10.70
CA ASP A 94 45.34 9.07 -9.94
C ASP A 94 43.94 9.67 -9.80
N LEU A 95 43.12 9.59 -10.86
CA LEU A 95 41.72 10.02 -10.81
C LEU A 95 40.90 9.13 -9.88
N ALA A 96 41.11 7.81 -9.90
CA ALA A 96 40.45 6.90 -8.98
C ALA A 96 40.84 7.19 -7.51
N ALA A 97 42.11 7.49 -7.23
CA ALA A 97 42.55 7.86 -5.89
C ALA A 97 41.96 9.21 -5.42
N ALA A 98 41.82 10.18 -6.33
CA ALA A 98 41.18 11.46 -6.04
C ALA A 98 39.68 11.28 -5.75
N ILE A 99 38.97 10.51 -6.57
CA ILE A 99 37.55 10.16 -6.36
C ILE A 99 37.38 9.42 -5.03
N ALA A 100 38.26 8.47 -4.70
CA ALA A 100 38.22 7.73 -3.44
C ALA A 100 38.37 8.66 -2.22
N THR A 101 39.22 9.68 -2.34
CA THR A 101 39.43 10.69 -1.29
C THR A 101 38.19 11.55 -1.06
N VAL A 102 37.51 11.97 -2.15
CA VAL A 102 36.26 12.75 -2.04
C VAL A 102 35.14 11.86 -1.49
N ALA A 103 34.96 10.66 -2.04
CA ALA A 103 33.94 9.69 -1.60
C ALA A 103 34.11 9.26 -0.14
N GLY A 104 35.35 9.15 0.35
CA GLY A 104 35.67 8.83 1.74
C GLY A 104 35.02 9.78 2.76
N ARG A 105 34.77 11.04 2.41
CA ARG A 105 34.16 12.05 3.30
C ARG A 105 32.68 11.78 3.59
N TYR A 106 32.05 11.00 2.72
CA TYR A 106 30.61 10.78 2.70
C TYR A 106 30.22 9.36 3.15
N VAL A 107 31.19 8.57 3.63
CA VAL A 107 30.98 7.23 4.21
C VAL A 107 31.33 7.23 5.71
N PRO A 108 30.65 6.43 6.55
CA PRO A 108 30.86 6.42 8.00
C PRO A 108 32.31 6.15 8.44
N ALA A 109 33.06 5.38 7.65
CA ALA A 109 34.46 5.06 7.92
C ALA A 109 35.43 6.23 7.65
N GLY A 110 34.99 7.30 7.00
CA GLY A 110 35.82 8.47 6.66
C GLY A 110 36.88 8.20 5.57
N GLN A 111 36.93 6.99 5.02
CA GLN A 111 37.88 6.56 4.00
C GLN A 111 37.21 5.52 3.09
N LEU A 112 37.53 5.55 1.80
CA LEU A 112 37.08 4.58 0.81
C LEU A 112 38.29 4.09 0.02
N ALA A 113 38.43 2.77 -0.16
CA ALA A 113 39.46 2.24 -1.05
C ALA A 113 39.07 2.47 -2.52
N PRO A 114 40.02 2.64 -3.46
CA PRO A 114 39.70 2.91 -4.87
C PRO A 114 38.82 1.85 -5.53
N ASP A 115 38.87 0.61 -5.03
CA ASP A 115 38.12 -0.56 -5.49
C ASP A 115 36.90 -0.90 -4.61
N ALA A 116 36.70 -0.20 -3.49
CA ALA A 116 35.55 -0.39 -2.61
C ALA A 116 34.35 0.41 -3.12
N ASP A 117 33.17 -0.22 -3.10
CA ASP A 117 31.93 0.44 -3.48
C ASP A 117 31.46 1.39 -2.38
N PHE A 118 31.08 2.61 -2.78
CA PHE A 118 30.62 3.66 -1.87
C PHE A 118 29.44 3.23 -0.99
N PHE A 119 28.46 2.51 -1.54
CA PHE A 119 27.27 2.10 -0.82
C PHE A 119 27.55 0.92 0.11
N ASP A 120 28.39 -0.03 -0.33
CA ASP A 120 28.84 -1.13 0.52
C ASP A 120 29.67 -0.61 1.71
N ALA A 121 30.37 0.52 1.54
CA ALA A 121 31.09 1.22 2.60
C ALA A 121 30.19 2.07 3.53
N GLY A 122 28.86 2.05 3.32
CA GLY A 122 27.87 2.74 4.16
C GLY A 122 27.43 4.11 3.64
N GLY A 123 27.79 4.47 2.41
CA GLY A 123 27.24 5.62 1.71
C GLY A 123 25.73 5.48 1.48
N THR A 124 25.01 6.59 1.55
CA THR A 124 23.55 6.66 1.34
C THR A 124 23.21 7.34 0.01
N SER A 125 21.97 7.23 -0.44
CA SER A 125 21.50 7.96 -1.64
C SER A 125 21.57 9.49 -1.49
N VAL A 126 21.49 10.02 -0.27
CA VAL A 126 21.64 11.48 -0.02
C VAL A 126 23.09 11.89 -0.19
N SER A 127 23.99 11.15 0.46
CA SER A 127 25.42 11.41 0.37
C SER A 127 25.99 11.10 -1.02
N ALA A 128 25.30 10.31 -1.84
CA ALA A 128 25.64 10.12 -3.27
C ALA A 128 25.35 11.38 -4.11
N VAL A 129 24.27 12.11 -3.82
CA VAL A 129 23.98 13.40 -4.49
C VAL A 129 25.04 14.44 -4.11
N GLU A 130 25.40 14.49 -2.83
CA GLU A 130 26.48 15.36 -2.34
C GLU A 130 27.83 14.98 -2.95
N LEU A 131 28.10 13.68 -3.09
CA LEU A 131 29.28 13.17 -3.77
C LEU A 131 29.33 13.63 -5.24
N VAL A 132 28.25 13.48 -6.02
CA VAL A 132 28.21 13.94 -7.41
C VAL A 132 28.55 15.42 -7.52
N SER A 133 27.93 16.26 -6.67
CA SER A 133 28.23 17.69 -6.63
C SER A 133 29.71 17.95 -6.30
N ALA A 134 30.26 17.26 -5.30
CA ALA A 134 31.66 17.44 -4.91
C ALA A 134 32.66 16.94 -5.97
N LEU A 135 32.33 15.88 -6.72
CA LEU A 135 33.14 15.39 -7.84
C LEU A 135 33.18 16.41 -8.99
N GLU A 136 32.06 17.06 -9.27
CA GLU A 136 32.00 18.13 -10.28
C GLU A 136 32.76 19.38 -9.81
N ASP A 137 32.51 19.84 -8.58
CA ASP A 137 33.09 21.06 -8.04
C ASP A 137 34.60 20.97 -7.78
N GLU A 138 35.08 19.85 -7.22
CA GLU A 138 36.48 19.69 -6.79
C GLU A 138 37.37 19.06 -7.84
N LEU A 139 36.83 18.11 -8.63
CA LEU A 139 37.61 17.32 -9.59
C LEU A 139 37.24 17.62 -11.04
N GLY A 140 36.21 18.43 -11.30
CA GLY A 140 35.69 18.65 -12.66
C GLY A 140 35.14 17.38 -13.30
N VAL A 141 34.76 16.39 -12.49
CA VAL A 141 34.22 15.11 -12.93
C VAL A 141 32.71 15.19 -12.90
N THR A 142 32.11 15.48 -14.04
CA THR A 142 30.65 15.37 -14.21
C THR A 142 30.28 13.88 -14.32
N VAL A 143 29.45 13.39 -13.41
CA VAL A 143 28.96 12.02 -13.35
C VAL A 143 27.45 12.06 -13.19
N ASP A 144 26.71 11.27 -13.97
CA ASP A 144 25.27 11.10 -13.73
C ASP A 144 25.07 10.38 -12.37
N LEU A 145 24.07 10.79 -11.60
CA LEU A 145 23.72 10.13 -10.36
C LEU A 145 23.38 8.63 -10.62
N ASP A 146 22.82 8.31 -11.77
CA ASP A 146 22.58 6.93 -12.19
C ASP A 146 23.87 6.12 -12.36
N GLU A 147 24.95 6.74 -12.84
CA GLU A 147 26.27 6.10 -12.99
C GLU A 147 26.88 5.80 -11.62
N VAL A 148 26.78 6.74 -10.67
CA VAL A 148 27.21 6.53 -9.29
C VAL A 148 26.41 5.40 -8.66
N PHE A 149 25.09 5.34 -8.85
CA PHE A 149 24.28 4.24 -8.34
C PHE A 149 24.58 2.89 -9.01
N ALA A 150 25.16 2.88 -10.21
CA ALA A 150 25.46 1.65 -10.94
C ALA A 150 26.75 0.98 -10.51
N ASP A 151 27.81 1.77 -10.35
CA ASP A 151 29.09 1.29 -9.82
C ASP A 151 29.80 2.45 -9.14
N ALA A 152 29.67 2.52 -7.81
CA ALA A 152 30.18 3.63 -7.05
C ALA A 152 31.66 3.45 -6.66
N ARG A 153 32.34 2.46 -7.25
CA ARG A 153 33.79 2.27 -7.04
C ARG A 153 34.53 3.42 -7.71
N PRO A 154 35.45 4.11 -7.00
CA PRO A 154 36.25 5.18 -7.59
C PRO A 154 36.98 4.80 -8.89
N VAL A 155 37.45 3.56 -9.00
CA VAL A 155 38.05 3.02 -10.24
C VAL A 155 37.07 2.90 -11.40
N ALA A 156 35.79 2.63 -11.15
CA ALA A 156 34.76 2.52 -12.18
C ALA A 156 34.38 3.91 -12.70
N LEU A 157 34.14 4.85 -11.79
CA LEU A 157 33.85 6.25 -12.10
C LEU A 157 34.98 6.92 -12.89
N ALA A 158 36.25 6.66 -12.51
CA ALA A 158 37.40 7.17 -13.24
C ALA A 158 37.48 6.64 -14.68
N ARG A 159 37.22 5.35 -14.90
CA ARG A 159 37.24 4.72 -16.23
C ARG A 159 36.11 5.21 -17.12
N HIS A 160 34.91 5.39 -16.56
CA HIS A 160 33.75 5.88 -17.31
C HIS A 160 34.04 7.27 -17.88
N ARG A 161 34.58 8.16 -17.04
CA ARG A 161 34.94 9.52 -17.46
C ARG A 161 36.00 9.54 -18.56
N LEU A 162 37.04 8.72 -18.45
CA LEU A 162 38.13 8.72 -19.43
C LEU A 162 37.70 8.10 -20.78
N SER A 163 36.77 7.15 -20.76
CA SER A 163 36.20 6.54 -21.97
C SER A 163 35.30 7.50 -22.76
N GLY A 164 34.61 8.42 -22.08
CA GLY A 164 33.77 9.47 -22.72
C GLY A 164 34.57 10.57 -23.43
N THR A 165 35.87 10.71 -23.18
CA THR A 165 36.75 11.71 -23.83
C THR A 165 37.43 11.25 -25.13
N ALA A 166 37.33 9.97 -25.48
CA ALA A 166 38.07 9.42 -26.62
C ALA A 166 37.41 9.63 -28.00
N ALA A 167 36.25 10.28 -28.07
CA ALA A 167 35.52 10.53 -29.31
C ALA A 167 35.33 12.04 -29.58
N ALA A 168 36.42 12.75 -29.88
CA ALA A 168 36.34 14.05 -30.56
C ALA A 168 36.43 13.83 -32.09
N PRO A 169 35.46 14.29 -32.90
CA PRO A 169 35.55 14.17 -34.35
C PRO A 169 36.65 15.08 -34.90
N THR A 170 37.48 14.51 -35.77
CA THR A 170 38.53 15.21 -36.53
C THR A 170 37.95 16.38 -37.33
N ALA A 171 38.46 17.58 -37.06
CA ALA A 171 38.11 18.82 -37.76
C ALA A 171 38.56 18.79 -39.23
N VAL A 172 37.64 19.16 -40.14
CA VAL A 172 37.92 19.50 -41.54
C VAL A 172 38.16 21.02 -41.61
N PRO A 173 39.12 21.54 -42.41
CA PRO A 173 39.43 22.97 -42.43
C PRO A 173 38.46 23.76 -43.32
N GLU A 174 37.81 24.78 -42.76
CA GLU A 174 37.02 25.78 -43.50
C GLU A 174 37.87 27.01 -43.88
N THR A 175 37.71 27.48 -45.13
CA THR A 175 38.17 28.78 -45.63
C THR A 175 37.07 29.85 -45.52
N PRO A 176 37.40 31.16 -45.50
CA PRO A 176 36.75 32.12 -44.61
C PRO A 176 35.89 33.22 -45.29
N VAL A 177 35.25 34.04 -44.43
CA VAL A 177 34.84 35.47 -44.56
C VAL A 177 33.31 35.72 -44.78
N PRO A 178 32.66 36.79 -44.23
CA PRO A 178 32.98 37.71 -43.11
C PRO A 178 31.88 37.84 -42.02
N ALA A 179 32.28 38.51 -40.93
CA ALA A 179 31.58 38.78 -39.69
C ALA A 179 30.36 39.72 -39.74
N ALA A 180 29.41 39.50 -38.80
CA ALA A 180 28.54 40.53 -38.22
C ALA A 180 28.02 40.14 -36.81
N LEU A 181 28.61 40.77 -35.77
CA LEU A 181 28.12 41.28 -34.46
C LEU A 181 27.10 40.51 -33.56
N PRO A 182 27.14 40.74 -32.22
CA PRO A 182 26.83 39.73 -31.20
C PRO A 182 25.32 39.66 -30.87
N ALA A 183 24.73 38.48 -31.02
CA ALA A 183 23.42 38.19 -30.44
C ALA A 183 23.59 37.70 -29.01
N VAL A 184 22.96 38.44 -28.09
CA VAL A 184 22.67 38.09 -26.70
C VAL A 184 22.49 36.57 -26.54
N VAL A 185 23.31 35.96 -25.68
CA VAL A 185 23.08 34.60 -25.16
C VAL A 185 21.74 34.62 -24.43
N ARG A 186 20.67 34.28 -25.14
CA ARG A 186 19.47 33.76 -24.51
C ARG A 186 19.88 32.43 -23.88
N PRO A 187 19.55 32.16 -22.60
CA PRO A 187 19.66 30.80 -22.09
C PRO A 187 18.90 29.91 -23.07
N ALA A 188 19.52 28.80 -23.45
CA ALA A 188 18.91 27.81 -24.32
C ALA A 188 17.48 27.55 -23.82
N PRO A 189 16.48 27.54 -24.71
CA PRO A 189 15.13 27.20 -24.29
C PRO A 189 15.21 25.83 -23.62
N VAL A 190 14.82 25.79 -22.34
CA VAL A 190 14.47 24.57 -21.64
C VAL A 190 13.58 23.79 -22.60
N ALA A 191 14.06 22.62 -23.03
CA ALA A 191 13.33 21.78 -23.97
C ALA A 191 11.90 21.62 -23.44
N SER A 192 10.92 21.94 -24.27
CA SER A 192 9.51 21.67 -23.99
C SER A 192 9.35 20.18 -23.65
N PRO A 193 8.53 19.80 -22.66
CA PRO A 193 8.32 18.41 -22.30
C PRO A 193 7.44 17.74 -23.37
N SER A 194 8.08 17.19 -24.40
CA SER A 194 7.46 16.41 -25.46
C SER A 194 8.33 15.17 -25.68
N ASP A 195 7.71 13.99 -25.52
CA ASP A 195 8.24 12.64 -25.75
C ASP A 195 9.38 12.18 -24.82
N ALA A 196 9.01 11.69 -23.62
CA ALA A 196 9.94 10.96 -22.77
C ALA A 196 9.87 9.47 -23.09
N THR A 197 10.79 9.03 -23.94
CA THR A 197 11.08 7.62 -24.21
C THR A 197 12.23 7.14 -23.33
N ALA A 198 12.45 5.82 -23.27
CA ALA A 198 13.70 5.26 -22.75
C ALA A 198 14.92 5.94 -23.41
N ARG A 199 16.01 6.12 -22.65
CA ARG A 199 17.25 6.71 -23.20
C ARG A 199 17.78 5.79 -24.31
N PRO A 200 18.26 6.31 -25.46
CA PRO A 200 18.78 5.47 -26.55
C PRO A 200 19.93 4.53 -26.13
N GLU A 201 20.76 4.96 -25.19
CA GLU A 201 21.85 4.17 -24.61
C GLU A 201 21.31 2.99 -23.77
N ASP A 202 20.30 3.25 -22.93
CA ASP A 202 19.62 2.21 -22.16
C ASP A 202 18.96 1.19 -23.09
N LEU A 203 18.29 1.64 -24.17
CA LEU A 203 17.69 0.74 -25.14
C LEU A 203 18.72 -0.17 -25.81
N SER A 204 19.86 0.38 -26.21
CA SER A 204 20.96 -0.39 -26.81
C SER A 204 21.51 -1.44 -25.84
N GLN A 205 21.68 -1.06 -24.57
CA GLN A 205 22.14 -1.98 -23.53
C GLN A 205 21.10 -3.06 -23.22
N ILE A 206 19.82 -2.71 -23.14
CA ILE A 206 18.71 -3.66 -22.94
C ILE A 206 18.74 -4.71 -24.05
N LEU A 207 18.81 -4.31 -25.32
CA LEU A 207 18.86 -5.24 -26.45
C LEU A 207 20.08 -6.17 -26.39
N ALA A 208 21.24 -5.65 -25.97
CA ALA A 208 22.44 -6.47 -25.76
C ALA A 208 22.24 -7.49 -24.62
N ASP A 209 21.53 -7.11 -23.56
CA ASP A 209 21.23 -8.00 -22.43
C ASP A 209 20.25 -9.11 -22.82
N LEU A 210 19.23 -8.79 -23.63
CA LEU A 210 18.30 -9.79 -24.17
C LEU A 210 19.03 -10.85 -25.00
N ALA A 211 20.10 -10.48 -25.71
CA ALA A 211 20.91 -11.40 -26.50
C ALA A 211 21.77 -12.35 -25.64
N LEU A 212 21.95 -12.07 -24.34
CA LEU A 212 22.66 -12.99 -23.44
C LEU A 212 21.87 -14.28 -23.21
N ALA A 213 20.54 -14.23 -23.29
CA ALA A 213 19.69 -15.42 -23.19
C ALA A 213 19.97 -16.44 -24.32
N ASP A 214 20.46 -15.98 -25.49
CA ASP A 214 20.84 -16.85 -26.61
C ASP A 214 22.08 -17.70 -26.32
N ARG A 215 22.85 -17.35 -25.30
CA ARG A 215 24.07 -18.07 -24.91
C ARG A 215 23.80 -19.21 -23.93
N LEU A 216 22.57 -19.28 -23.40
CA LEU A 216 22.19 -20.34 -22.48
C LEU A 216 22.18 -21.70 -23.21
N PRO A 217 22.59 -22.78 -22.54
CA PRO A 217 22.58 -24.10 -23.16
C PRO A 217 21.15 -24.56 -23.41
N PHE A 218 20.95 -25.31 -24.51
CA PHE A 218 19.71 -26.04 -24.75
C PHE A 218 19.58 -27.14 -23.71
N VAL A 219 18.40 -27.26 -23.11
CA VAL A 219 18.11 -28.27 -22.08
C VAL A 219 16.90 -29.11 -22.45
N ALA A 220 16.90 -30.35 -21.98
CA ALA A 220 15.70 -31.16 -21.96
C ALA A 220 14.70 -30.60 -20.94
N SER A 221 13.41 -30.93 -21.10
CA SER A 221 12.41 -30.58 -20.11
C SER A 221 12.73 -31.22 -18.75
N PRO A 222 12.58 -30.48 -17.64
CA PRO A 222 12.67 -31.05 -16.31
C PRO A 222 11.55 -32.08 -16.10
N GLU A 223 11.77 -32.99 -15.14
CA GLU A 223 10.74 -33.94 -14.76
C GLU A 223 9.56 -33.21 -14.09
N PRO A 224 8.31 -33.46 -14.48
CA PRO A 224 7.14 -32.76 -13.95
C PRO A 224 6.75 -33.30 -12.56
N LEU A 225 7.62 -33.09 -11.58
CA LEU A 225 7.42 -33.51 -10.19
C LEU A 225 7.48 -32.30 -9.25
N PRO A 226 6.69 -32.28 -8.16
CA PRO A 226 6.84 -31.27 -7.13
C PRO A 226 8.29 -31.21 -6.60
N PRO A 227 8.88 -30.01 -6.49
CA PRO A 227 10.30 -29.88 -6.19
C PRO A 227 10.61 -30.26 -4.74
N SER A 228 11.68 -31.01 -4.53
CA SER A 228 12.15 -31.39 -3.18
C SER A 228 13.30 -30.50 -2.69
N ARG A 229 14.04 -29.86 -3.60
CA ARG A 229 15.17 -28.97 -3.30
C ARG A 229 15.04 -27.68 -4.11
N ILE A 230 14.80 -26.58 -3.42
CA ILE A 230 14.49 -25.28 -4.04
C ILE A 230 15.55 -24.27 -3.67
N LEU A 231 16.11 -23.57 -4.65
CA LEU A 231 16.86 -22.33 -4.40
C LEU A 231 15.88 -21.16 -4.38
N LEU A 232 15.86 -20.42 -3.27
CA LEU A 232 15.09 -19.18 -3.12
C LEU A 232 16.04 -18.00 -3.00
N THR A 233 15.96 -17.07 -3.95
CA THR A 233 16.62 -15.76 -3.82
C THR A 233 15.66 -14.74 -3.22
N GLY A 234 16.19 -13.73 -2.52
CA GLY A 234 15.35 -12.66 -1.97
C GLY A 234 14.58 -13.04 -0.70
N ALA A 235 14.98 -14.12 -0.02
CA ALA A 235 14.34 -14.61 1.20
C ALA A 235 14.34 -13.61 2.37
N THR A 236 15.20 -12.58 2.34
CA THR A 236 15.22 -11.49 3.33
C THR A 236 14.33 -10.30 2.96
N GLY A 237 13.74 -10.30 1.77
CA GLY A 237 12.78 -9.28 1.32
C GLY A 237 11.36 -9.58 1.79
N PHE A 238 10.43 -8.65 1.59
CA PHE A 238 9.05 -8.79 2.07
C PHE A 238 8.34 -10.02 1.48
N LEU A 239 8.15 -10.07 0.15
CA LEU A 239 7.51 -11.22 -0.49
C LEU A 239 8.30 -12.51 -0.30
N GLY A 240 9.63 -12.48 -0.46
CA GLY A 240 10.47 -13.66 -0.33
C GLY A 240 10.44 -14.29 1.07
N SER A 241 10.30 -13.49 2.13
CA SER A 241 10.10 -13.97 3.49
C SER A 241 8.79 -14.75 3.65
N HIS A 242 7.70 -14.23 3.08
CA HIS A 242 6.41 -14.92 3.09
C HIS A 242 6.43 -16.19 2.23
N MET A 243 7.04 -16.13 1.05
CA MET A 243 7.18 -17.29 0.16
C MET A 243 8.00 -18.41 0.79
N LEU A 244 9.08 -18.08 1.52
CA LEU A 244 9.83 -19.09 2.29
C LEU A 244 8.92 -19.85 3.24
N LEU A 245 8.10 -19.15 4.02
CA LEU A 245 7.21 -19.80 4.98
C LEU A 245 6.10 -20.61 4.30
N ASP A 246 5.55 -20.12 3.20
CA ASP A 246 4.51 -20.84 2.46
C ASP A 246 5.07 -22.07 1.73
N LEU A 247 6.30 -22.00 1.18
CA LEU A 247 7.00 -23.17 0.63
C LEU A 247 7.16 -24.25 1.71
N LEU A 248 7.59 -23.87 2.91
CA LEU A 248 7.77 -24.81 4.02
C LEU A 248 6.43 -25.40 4.51
N ARG A 249 5.34 -24.62 4.49
CA ARG A 249 4.01 -25.07 4.94
C ARG A 249 3.29 -25.95 3.94
N HIS A 250 3.52 -25.73 2.65
CA HIS A 250 2.73 -26.33 1.57
C HIS A 250 3.53 -27.28 0.68
N SER A 251 4.76 -27.61 1.07
CA SER A 251 5.57 -28.65 0.44
C SER A 251 6.44 -29.35 1.51
N ASP A 252 7.07 -30.45 1.12
CA ASP A 252 8.12 -31.11 1.89
C ASP A 252 9.55 -30.69 1.44
N ALA A 253 9.66 -29.65 0.61
CA ALA A 253 10.92 -29.20 0.05
C ALA A 253 11.93 -28.69 1.10
N HIS A 254 13.20 -28.95 0.87
CA HIS A 254 14.30 -28.26 1.53
C HIS A 254 14.65 -27.00 0.75
N VAL A 255 14.75 -25.85 1.43
CA VAL A 255 14.93 -24.55 0.79
C VAL A 255 16.35 -24.01 1.04
N TYR A 256 17.08 -23.78 -0.04
CA TYR A 256 18.37 -23.08 -0.03
C TYR A 256 18.10 -21.59 -0.20
N CYS A 257 18.42 -20.77 0.80
CA CYS A 257 18.21 -19.33 0.77
C CYS A 257 19.51 -18.61 0.45
N LEU A 258 19.59 -17.95 -0.70
CA LEU A 258 20.73 -17.09 -1.04
C LEU A 258 20.60 -15.76 -0.27
N VAL A 259 21.59 -15.45 0.57
CA VAL A 259 21.58 -14.26 1.43
C VAL A 259 22.92 -13.54 1.36
N ARG A 260 22.89 -12.23 1.10
CA ARG A 260 24.10 -11.40 1.12
C ARG A 260 24.62 -11.27 2.54
N ALA A 261 25.78 -11.83 2.83
CA ALA A 261 26.47 -11.73 4.11
C ALA A 261 27.95 -12.07 3.94
N ALA A 262 28.78 -11.74 4.94
CA ALA A 262 30.20 -12.05 4.93
C ALA A 262 30.48 -13.56 5.06
N ASP A 263 29.64 -14.25 5.83
CA ASP A 263 29.75 -15.68 6.12
C ASP A 263 28.37 -16.28 6.42
N GLU A 264 28.34 -17.61 6.63
CA GLU A 264 27.11 -18.36 6.89
C GLU A 264 26.42 -17.95 8.19
N GLU A 265 27.17 -17.66 9.26
CA GLU A 265 26.60 -17.27 10.56
C GLU A 265 25.87 -15.92 10.44
N ALA A 266 26.51 -14.94 9.80
CA ALA A 266 25.92 -13.65 9.49
C ALA A 266 24.72 -13.78 8.55
N ALA A 267 24.76 -14.71 7.59
CA ALA A 267 23.64 -14.97 6.67
C ALA A 267 22.42 -15.53 7.41
N VAL A 268 22.63 -16.51 8.30
CA VAL A 268 21.58 -17.12 9.14
C VAL A 268 20.97 -16.09 10.08
N ALA A 269 21.80 -15.26 10.70
CA ALA A 269 21.34 -14.16 11.57
C ALA A 269 20.49 -13.16 10.77
N ARG A 270 20.97 -12.73 9.60
CA ARG A 270 20.26 -11.79 8.72
C ARG A 270 18.89 -12.32 8.27
N LEU A 271 18.80 -13.60 7.89
CA LEU A 271 17.53 -14.22 7.53
C LEU A 271 16.58 -14.30 8.73
N GLY A 272 17.09 -14.69 9.90
CA GLY A 272 16.30 -14.74 11.13
C GLY A 272 15.73 -13.39 11.53
N GLU A 273 16.52 -12.31 11.44
CA GLU A 273 16.06 -10.95 11.73
C GLU A 273 15.03 -10.45 10.70
N ALA A 274 15.23 -10.74 9.41
CA ALA A 274 14.26 -10.39 8.37
C ALA A 274 12.89 -11.05 8.60
N LEU A 275 12.85 -12.34 8.95
CA LEU A 275 11.59 -13.00 9.25
C LEU A 275 10.90 -12.41 10.48
N LYS A 276 11.66 -12.14 11.55
CA LYS A 276 11.09 -11.53 12.78
C LYS A 276 10.55 -10.13 12.53
N SER A 277 11.20 -9.31 11.69
CA SER A 277 10.74 -7.95 11.41
C SER A 277 9.37 -7.94 10.71
N TYR A 278 9.07 -8.96 9.90
CA TYR A 278 7.76 -9.18 9.29
C TYR A 278 6.80 -10.03 10.14
N ALA A 279 7.08 -10.19 11.45
CA ALA A 279 6.29 -10.99 12.38
C ALA A 279 6.13 -12.47 11.95
N LEU A 280 7.13 -13.02 11.27
CA LEU A 280 7.18 -14.42 10.84
C LEU A 280 8.05 -15.26 11.80
N PRO A 281 7.75 -16.56 11.96
CA PRO A 281 8.47 -17.39 12.91
C PRO A 281 9.87 -17.78 12.39
N TRP A 282 10.88 -17.68 13.26
CA TRP A 282 12.22 -18.25 13.05
C TRP A 282 12.49 -19.40 14.04
N SER A 283 11.66 -20.43 13.95
CA SER A 283 11.68 -21.59 14.86
C SER A 283 12.78 -22.60 14.50
N SER A 284 13.00 -23.59 15.38
CA SER A 284 13.88 -24.73 15.07
C SER A 284 13.31 -25.65 13.98
N GLU A 285 12.00 -25.62 13.76
CA GLU A 285 11.34 -26.34 12.66
C GLU A 285 11.65 -25.70 11.32
N VAL A 286 11.52 -24.38 11.22
CA VAL A 286 11.91 -23.62 10.01
C VAL A 286 13.38 -23.85 9.69
N ARG A 287 14.27 -23.70 10.68
CA ARG A 287 15.71 -23.88 10.50
C ARG A 287 16.13 -25.28 10.03
N ARG A 288 15.33 -26.32 10.31
CA ARG A 288 15.65 -27.70 9.91
C ARG A 288 15.50 -27.95 8.41
N ARG A 289 14.67 -27.17 7.73
CA ARG A 289 14.38 -27.31 6.29
C ARG A 289 14.95 -26.16 5.46
N VAL A 290 15.86 -25.38 6.04
CA VAL A 290 16.47 -24.22 5.40
C VAL A 290 17.99 -24.31 5.51
N THR A 291 18.67 -24.21 4.37
CA THR A 291 20.11 -23.98 4.30
C THR A 291 20.34 -22.56 3.83
N VAL A 292 21.14 -21.77 4.55
CA VAL A 292 21.43 -20.38 4.16
C VAL A 292 22.79 -20.32 3.49
N LEU A 293 22.82 -19.80 2.26
CA LEU A 293 24.04 -19.68 1.46
C LEU A 293 24.49 -18.21 1.44
N PRO A 294 25.67 -17.86 2.00
CA PRO A 294 26.22 -16.53 1.86
C PRO A 294 26.59 -16.29 0.39
N GLY A 295 25.86 -15.41 -0.28
CA GLY A 295 26.07 -15.14 -1.70
C GLY A 295 25.34 -13.89 -2.18
N ASP A 296 25.71 -13.43 -3.38
CA ASP A 296 25.21 -12.21 -4.00
C ASP A 296 24.85 -12.44 -5.46
N ILE A 297 23.59 -12.19 -5.80
CA ILE A 297 23.06 -12.33 -7.17
C ILE A 297 23.78 -11.42 -8.18
N ARG A 298 24.47 -10.37 -7.72
CA ARG A 298 25.26 -9.45 -8.55
C ARG A 298 26.59 -10.05 -9.00
N GLN A 299 27.05 -11.13 -8.36
CA GLN A 299 28.35 -11.74 -8.60
C GLN A 299 28.22 -12.95 -9.55
N PRO A 300 29.28 -13.27 -10.32
CA PRO A 300 29.36 -14.54 -11.06
C PRO A 300 29.11 -15.73 -10.14
N HIS A 301 28.43 -16.76 -10.64
CA HIS A 301 28.02 -17.94 -9.85
C HIS A 301 27.34 -17.58 -8.51
N LEU A 302 26.63 -16.44 -8.46
CA LEU A 302 25.96 -15.92 -7.26
C LEU A 302 26.92 -15.63 -6.09
N GLY A 303 28.21 -15.45 -6.37
CA GLY A 303 29.26 -15.27 -5.35
C GLY A 303 29.59 -16.54 -4.56
N LEU A 304 29.11 -17.70 -5.02
CA LEU A 304 29.37 -18.99 -4.40
C LEU A 304 30.70 -19.57 -4.88
N SER A 305 31.30 -20.48 -4.10
CA SER A 305 32.45 -21.26 -4.57
C SER A 305 32.02 -22.20 -5.70
N ASP A 306 32.96 -22.55 -6.58
CA ASP A 306 32.70 -23.49 -7.67
C ASP A 306 32.20 -24.86 -7.16
N GLU A 307 32.64 -25.29 -5.98
CA GLU A 307 32.18 -26.53 -5.35
C GLU A 307 30.69 -26.46 -4.98
N VAL A 308 30.26 -25.37 -4.34
CA VAL A 308 28.86 -25.16 -3.99
C VAL A 308 28.02 -24.98 -5.25
N TRP A 309 28.48 -24.16 -6.20
CA TRP A 309 27.81 -23.97 -7.49
C TRP A 309 27.58 -25.30 -8.21
N ASN A 310 28.62 -26.12 -8.37
CA ASN A 310 28.51 -27.43 -9.00
C ASN A 310 27.59 -28.38 -8.23
N THR A 311 27.58 -28.32 -6.90
CA THR A 311 26.62 -29.09 -6.10
C THR A 311 25.19 -28.67 -6.43
N LEU A 312 24.91 -27.37 -6.46
CA LEU A 312 23.58 -26.83 -6.77
C LEU A 312 23.11 -27.17 -8.19
N THR A 313 24.00 -27.17 -9.18
CA THR A 313 23.63 -27.50 -10.57
C THR A 313 23.14 -28.95 -10.70
N HIS A 314 23.64 -29.87 -9.87
CA HIS A 314 23.25 -31.28 -9.86
C HIS A 314 22.11 -31.61 -8.89
N GLU A 315 22.02 -30.90 -7.77
CA GLU A 315 21.12 -31.27 -6.67
C GLU A 315 19.79 -30.51 -6.62
N LEU A 316 19.71 -29.30 -7.17
CA LEU A 316 18.47 -28.52 -7.12
C LEU A 316 17.42 -29.07 -8.09
N ASP A 317 16.16 -29.05 -7.65
CA ASP A 317 15.00 -29.43 -8.46
C ASP A 317 14.29 -28.19 -9.03
N SER A 318 14.40 -27.02 -8.41
CA SER A 318 13.74 -25.80 -8.85
C SER A 318 14.48 -24.55 -8.38
N VAL A 319 14.37 -23.46 -9.14
CA VAL A 319 14.92 -22.15 -8.81
C VAL A 319 13.80 -21.12 -8.74
N VAL A 320 13.67 -20.43 -7.62
CA VAL A 320 12.69 -19.36 -7.38
C VAL A 320 13.42 -18.03 -7.22
N SER A 321 13.26 -17.18 -8.22
CA SER A 321 13.88 -15.86 -8.32
C SER A 321 12.92 -14.78 -7.81
N VAL A 322 13.09 -14.35 -6.55
CA VAL A 322 12.36 -13.22 -5.95
C VAL A 322 13.25 -12.00 -5.76
N ALA A 323 14.57 -12.18 -5.69
CA ALA A 323 15.50 -11.08 -5.48
C ALA A 323 15.43 -10.05 -6.61
N ALA A 324 15.17 -8.80 -6.24
CA ALA A 324 15.29 -7.64 -7.11
C ALA A 324 15.72 -6.44 -6.26
N ALA A 325 16.53 -5.56 -6.85
CA ALA A 325 16.70 -4.20 -6.38
C ALA A 325 15.47 -3.39 -6.83
N VAL A 326 14.70 -2.90 -5.85
CA VAL A 326 13.50 -2.08 -6.08
C VAL A 326 13.83 -0.65 -5.69
N ASP A 327 14.08 0.19 -6.70
CA ASP A 327 14.31 1.62 -6.50
C ASP A 327 13.82 2.38 -7.73
N PHE A 328 12.75 3.16 -7.57
CA PHE A 328 12.13 3.90 -8.68
C PHE A 328 12.89 5.18 -9.06
N LEU A 329 13.91 5.54 -8.29
CA LEU A 329 14.73 6.72 -8.54
C LEU A 329 16.01 6.39 -9.31
N ARG A 330 16.33 5.10 -9.48
CA ARG A 330 17.51 4.64 -10.21
C ARG A 330 17.18 4.29 -11.66
N GLY A 331 18.07 4.65 -12.56
CA GLY A 331 18.03 4.25 -13.97
C GLY A 331 18.32 2.76 -14.20
N TYR A 332 18.12 2.33 -15.45
CA TYR A 332 18.32 0.94 -15.88
C TYR A 332 19.70 0.40 -15.50
N GLN A 333 20.76 1.15 -15.82
CA GLN A 333 22.15 0.70 -15.63
C GLN A 333 22.45 0.32 -14.18
N SER A 334 21.89 1.05 -13.22
CA SER A 334 22.12 0.77 -11.80
C SER A 334 21.46 -0.51 -11.31
N LEU A 335 20.26 -0.79 -11.81
CA LEU A 335 19.48 -1.95 -11.41
C LEU A 335 19.81 -3.19 -12.24
N ARG A 336 20.42 -3.01 -13.41
CA ARG A 336 20.73 -4.05 -14.42
C ARG A 336 21.43 -5.26 -13.83
N THR A 337 22.49 -5.05 -13.05
CA THR A 337 23.30 -6.16 -12.50
C THR A 337 22.48 -7.07 -11.60
N SER A 338 21.65 -6.50 -10.72
CA SER A 338 20.81 -7.29 -9.81
C SER A 338 19.60 -7.91 -10.53
N ASN A 339 18.90 -7.12 -11.35
CA ASN A 339 17.57 -7.48 -11.84
C ASN A 339 17.61 -8.26 -13.14
N VAL A 340 18.57 -7.98 -14.02
CA VAL A 340 18.69 -8.58 -15.37
C VAL A 340 19.77 -9.64 -15.39
N LEU A 341 21.02 -9.27 -15.09
CA LEU A 341 22.14 -10.22 -15.11
C LEU A 341 22.01 -11.29 -14.02
N GLY A 342 21.52 -10.90 -12.85
CA GLY A 342 21.18 -11.84 -11.79
C GLY A 342 20.14 -12.89 -12.21
N ALA A 343 19.09 -12.46 -12.93
CA ALA A 343 18.08 -13.37 -13.46
C ALA A 343 18.66 -14.33 -14.52
N LEU A 344 19.53 -13.82 -15.40
CA LEU A 344 20.24 -14.65 -16.39
C LEU A 344 21.20 -15.65 -15.75
N THR A 345 21.89 -15.27 -14.67
CA THR A 345 22.75 -16.19 -13.90
C THR A 345 21.94 -17.32 -13.26
N LEU A 346 20.72 -17.01 -12.79
CA LEU A 346 19.80 -18.04 -12.31
C LEU A 346 19.26 -18.93 -13.44
N ALA A 347 19.05 -18.38 -14.63
CA ALA A 347 18.71 -19.17 -15.81
C ALA A 347 19.86 -20.09 -16.23
N GLU A 348 21.12 -19.63 -16.13
CA GLU A 348 22.31 -20.45 -16.34
C GLU A 348 22.37 -21.61 -15.33
N LEU A 349 22.13 -21.35 -14.05
CA LEU A 349 22.04 -22.40 -13.02
C LEU A 349 20.92 -23.41 -13.31
N ALA A 350 19.78 -22.92 -13.81
CA ALA A 350 18.63 -23.74 -14.14
C ALA A 350 18.87 -24.61 -15.40
N ALA A 351 19.70 -24.11 -16.32
CA ALA A 351 20.05 -24.79 -17.56
C ALA A 351 21.32 -25.68 -17.43
N THR A 352 22.08 -25.55 -16.35
CA THR A 352 23.33 -26.30 -16.15
C THR A 352 23.12 -27.55 -15.30
N GLY A 353 23.76 -28.66 -15.70
CA GLY A 353 23.69 -29.93 -14.98
C GLY A 353 22.34 -30.62 -15.21
N ARG A 354 21.52 -30.74 -14.15
CA ARG A 354 20.16 -31.27 -14.25
C ARG A 354 19.19 -30.13 -14.67
N PRO A 355 18.33 -30.34 -15.69
CA PRO A 355 17.31 -29.34 -16.02
C PRO A 355 16.35 -29.12 -14.86
N LYS A 356 16.04 -27.85 -14.58
CA LYS A 356 15.13 -27.46 -13.48
C LYS A 356 14.31 -26.24 -13.90
N PRO A 357 13.01 -26.16 -13.54
CA PRO A 357 12.20 -24.98 -13.80
C PRO A 357 12.75 -23.76 -13.06
N LEU A 358 12.66 -22.61 -13.72
CA LEU A 358 12.93 -21.29 -13.16
C LEU A 358 11.62 -20.53 -12.98
N HIS A 359 11.28 -20.21 -11.75
CA HIS A 359 10.12 -19.39 -11.40
C HIS A 359 10.59 -17.98 -11.08
N HIS A 360 10.24 -17.01 -11.93
CA HIS A 360 10.65 -15.62 -11.77
C HIS A 360 9.49 -14.76 -11.27
N ILE A 361 9.66 -14.13 -10.12
CA ILE A 361 8.77 -13.06 -9.67
C ILE A 361 9.12 -11.80 -10.47
N SER A 362 8.32 -11.53 -11.51
CA SER A 362 8.30 -10.31 -12.29
C SER A 362 7.45 -9.23 -11.57
N SER A 363 6.75 -8.37 -12.32
CA SER A 363 5.80 -7.38 -11.80
C SER A 363 4.84 -6.97 -12.92
N ILE A 364 3.62 -6.53 -12.57
CA ILE A 364 2.74 -5.87 -13.53
C ILE A 364 3.36 -4.61 -14.14
N ALA A 365 4.43 -4.08 -13.52
CA ALA A 365 5.20 -2.94 -14.00
C ALA A 365 5.84 -3.14 -15.39
N VAL A 366 5.93 -4.37 -15.89
CA VAL A 366 6.30 -4.64 -17.30
C VAL A 366 5.32 -4.03 -18.31
N PHE A 367 4.12 -3.64 -17.84
CA PHE A 367 3.07 -2.98 -18.60
C PHE A 367 2.89 -1.49 -18.24
N ASN A 368 3.81 -0.86 -17.50
CA ASN A 368 3.70 0.54 -17.04
C ASN A 368 3.92 1.58 -18.16
N GLU A 369 3.27 1.35 -19.30
CA GLU A 369 3.16 2.31 -20.38
C GLU A 369 1.92 3.19 -20.17
N VAL A 370 2.08 4.50 -20.33
CA VAL A 370 0.96 5.45 -20.30
C VAL A 370 0.02 5.17 -21.47
N GLY A 371 -1.22 4.80 -21.18
CA GLY A 371 -2.26 4.56 -22.19
C GLY A 371 -2.34 3.12 -22.71
N ILE A 372 -1.69 2.17 -22.04
CA ILE A 372 -1.77 0.75 -22.44
C ILE A 372 -3.24 0.25 -22.46
N PRO A 373 -3.66 -0.52 -23.50
CA PRO A 373 -5.05 -0.93 -23.64
C PRO A 373 -5.47 -2.06 -22.68
N SER A 374 -4.55 -2.98 -22.37
CA SER A 374 -4.81 -4.17 -21.56
C SER A 374 -3.55 -4.63 -20.82
N MET A 375 -3.76 -5.41 -19.76
CA MET A 375 -2.70 -5.99 -18.93
C MET A 375 -3.06 -7.46 -18.61
N GLY A 376 -3.04 -8.31 -19.65
CA GLY A 376 -3.31 -9.73 -19.56
C GLY A 376 -2.07 -10.59 -19.33
N GLU A 377 -2.30 -11.84 -18.96
CA GLU A 377 -1.23 -12.81 -18.75
C GLU A 377 -0.51 -13.19 -20.05
N ASP A 378 -1.26 -13.24 -21.16
CA ASP A 378 -0.76 -13.55 -22.50
C ASP A 378 -0.53 -12.31 -23.38
N ASP A 379 -0.75 -11.12 -22.84
CA ASP A 379 -0.52 -9.88 -23.57
C ASP A 379 0.97 -9.72 -23.90
N PRO A 380 1.29 -9.23 -25.11
CA PRO A 380 2.68 -9.11 -25.55
C PRO A 380 3.42 -8.07 -24.71
N LEU A 381 4.64 -8.43 -24.28
CA LEU A 381 5.59 -7.48 -23.71
C LEU A 381 6.24 -6.66 -24.84
N ALA A 382 5.53 -5.64 -25.30
CA ALA A 382 5.97 -4.71 -26.33
C ALA A 382 6.49 -3.40 -25.73
N HIS A 383 7.03 -2.52 -26.60
CA HIS A 383 7.24 -1.10 -26.31
C HIS A 383 8.13 -0.73 -25.12
N ILE A 384 9.30 -1.37 -25.00
CA ILE A 384 10.32 -0.97 -24.02
C ILE A 384 10.71 0.52 -24.12
N ASP A 385 10.60 1.11 -25.31
CA ASP A 385 10.84 2.54 -25.57
C ASP A 385 9.88 3.46 -24.81
N ARG A 386 8.74 2.93 -24.34
CA ARG A 386 7.72 3.69 -23.59
C ARG A 386 7.80 3.51 -22.08
N LEU A 387 8.66 2.60 -21.59
CA LEU A 387 8.94 2.47 -20.16
C LEU A 387 9.96 3.51 -19.72
N ILE A 388 9.64 4.27 -18.68
CA ILE A 388 10.41 5.45 -18.27
C ILE A 388 11.23 5.17 -17.00
N ALA A 389 10.67 4.44 -16.04
CA ALA A 389 11.37 4.11 -14.80
C ALA A 389 12.40 3.00 -15.03
N GLY A 390 13.62 3.16 -14.50
CA GLY A 390 14.67 2.15 -14.61
C GLY A 390 14.29 0.80 -14.02
N TYR A 391 13.53 0.81 -12.91
CA TYR A 391 12.96 -0.41 -12.33
C TYR A 391 12.08 -1.15 -13.33
N ASP A 392 11.09 -0.49 -13.94
CA ASP A 392 10.17 -1.07 -14.92
C ASP A 392 10.93 -1.65 -16.11
N GLN A 393 11.91 -0.89 -16.63
CA GLN A 393 12.79 -1.33 -17.72
C GLN A 393 13.57 -2.59 -17.35
N THR A 394 14.13 -2.68 -16.13
CA THR A 394 14.85 -3.90 -15.71
C THR A 394 13.96 -5.11 -15.50
N LYS A 395 12.74 -4.93 -14.97
CA LYS A 395 11.76 -6.03 -14.84
C LYS A 395 11.31 -6.53 -16.20
N TRP A 396 11.06 -5.61 -17.14
CA TRP A 396 10.73 -5.94 -18.52
C TRP A 396 11.89 -6.67 -19.20
N ALA A 397 13.12 -6.17 -19.11
CA ALA A 397 14.29 -6.76 -19.74
C ALA A 397 14.58 -8.16 -19.20
N ALA A 398 14.50 -8.35 -17.88
CA ALA A 398 14.65 -9.65 -17.26
C ALA A 398 13.58 -10.64 -17.76
N GLU A 399 12.30 -10.24 -17.75
CA GLU A 399 11.22 -11.13 -18.18
C GLU A 399 11.33 -11.49 -19.66
N VAL A 400 11.63 -10.53 -20.55
CA VAL A 400 11.81 -10.81 -21.98
C VAL A 400 13.02 -11.68 -22.25
N ALA A 401 14.14 -11.47 -21.55
CA ALA A 401 15.32 -12.33 -21.67
C ALA A 401 15.01 -13.77 -21.22
N LEU A 402 14.28 -13.92 -20.11
CA LEU A 402 13.88 -15.24 -19.62
C LEU A 402 12.82 -15.92 -20.51
N ARG A 403 11.90 -15.16 -21.12
CA ARG A 403 10.98 -15.68 -22.15
C ARG A 403 11.75 -16.20 -23.37
N ARG A 404 12.81 -15.50 -23.77
CA ARG A 404 13.69 -15.96 -24.85
C ARG A 404 14.43 -17.24 -24.47
N ALA A 405 14.86 -17.37 -23.20
CA ALA A 405 15.40 -18.64 -22.68
C ALA A 405 14.34 -19.76 -22.71
N ARG A 406 13.07 -19.41 -22.47
CA ARG A 406 11.94 -20.35 -22.59
C ARG A 406 11.76 -20.87 -24.01
N ASP A 407 11.90 -20.00 -24.99
CA ASP A 407 11.85 -20.39 -26.42
C ASP A 407 13.02 -21.34 -26.81
N HIS A 408 14.09 -21.36 -26.02
CA HIS A 408 15.22 -22.28 -26.16
C HIS A 408 15.11 -23.55 -25.31
N GLY A 409 13.95 -23.80 -24.70
CA GLY A 409 13.63 -25.06 -24.00
C GLY A 409 13.76 -25.02 -22.48
N LEU A 410 14.24 -23.92 -21.89
CA LEU A 410 14.19 -23.77 -20.43
C LEU A 410 12.74 -23.60 -19.95
N ILE A 411 12.33 -24.29 -18.90
CA ILE A 411 11.00 -24.03 -18.32
C ILE A 411 11.08 -22.77 -17.46
N VAL A 412 10.49 -21.68 -17.92
CA VAL A 412 10.40 -20.41 -17.20
C VAL A 412 8.96 -20.06 -16.91
N THR A 413 8.66 -19.79 -15.64
CA THR A 413 7.35 -19.32 -15.19
C THR A 413 7.46 -17.90 -14.68
N ALA A 414 6.74 -16.95 -15.30
CA ALA A 414 6.74 -15.56 -14.86
C ALA A 414 5.51 -15.28 -13.99
N MET A 415 5.71 -14.76 -12.78
CA MET A 415 4.62 -14.36 -11.89
C MET A 415 4.71 -12.86 -11.66
N ARG A 416 3.64 -12.12 -11.91
CA ARG A 416 3.60 -10.65 -11.95
C ARG A 416 2.70 -10.11 -10.85
N PRO A 417 3.22 -9.90 -9.62
CA PRO A 417 2.50 -9.15 -8.61
C PRO A 417 2.22 -7.70 -9.05
N GLY A 418 1.08 -7.18 -8.60
CA GLY A 418 0.80 -5.74 -8.58
C GLY A 418 1.39 -5.08 -7.33
N GLY A 419 0.68 -4.10 -6.78
CA GLY A 419 0.98 -3.57 -5.46
C GLY A 419 0.83 -4.66 -4.39
N ILE A 420 1.89 -4.93 -3.64
CA ILE A 420 1.85 -5.95 -2.58
C ILE A 420 1.44 -5.28 -1.27
N GLY A 421 0.19 -5.54 -0.87
CA GLY A 421 -0.38 -5.08 0.39
C GLY A 421 0.18 -5.82 1.61
N GLY A 422 -0.11 -5.27 2.79
CA GLY A 422 0.24 -5.89 4.06
C GLY A 422 -0.50 -7.22 4.30
N HIS A 423 0.07 -8.03 5.19
CA HIS A 423 -0.45 -9.34 5.54
C HIS A 423 -1.77 -9.22 6.30
N THR A 424 -2.83 -9.87 5.82
CA THR A 424 -4.21 -9.65 6.34
C THR A 424 -4.40 -9.96 7.84
N ARG A 425 -3.63 -10.91 8.39
CA ARG A 425 -3.70 -11.30 9.81
C ARG A 425 -2.68 -10.62 10.74
N THR A 426 -1.42 -10.47 10.31
CA THR A 426 -0.35 -9.92 11.18
C THR A 426 -0.20 -8.41 11.02
N GLY A 427 -0.69 -7.84 9.91
CA GLY A 427 -0.50 -6.43 9.55
C GLY A 427 0.93 -6.11 9.11
N ALA A 428 1.79 -7.12 8.92
CA ALA A 428 3.15 -6.90 8.44
C ALA A 428 3.11 -6.29 7.03
N TYR A 429 3.89 -5.23 6.81
CA TYR A 429 3.97 -4.50 5.56
C TYR A 429 5.42 -4.11 5.26
N ASN A 430 5.68 -3.67 4.03
CA ASN A 430 6.97 -3.12 3.64
C ASN A 430 6.91 -1.58 3.71
N ALA A 431 7.54 -0.98 4.71
CA ALA A 431 7.58 0.48 4.87
C ALA A 431 8.27 1.22 3.70
N GLN A 432 9.14 0.53 2.96
CA GLN A 432 9.85 1.10 1.80
C GLN A 432 9.12 0.84 0.46
N ASP A 433 7.91 0.29 0.49
CA ASP A 433 7.10 0.08 -0.71
C ASP A 433 6.26 1.31 -1.07
N LEU A 434 6.15 1.62 -2.36
CA LEU A 434 5.36 2.75 -2.86
C LEU A 434 3.88 2.62 -2.49
N SER A 435 3.30 1.43 -2.60
CA SER A 435 1.89 1.17 -2.26
C SER A 435 1.64 1.40 -0.77
N SER A 436 2.56 0.93 0.08
CA SER A 436 2.49 1.14 1.54
C SER A 436 2.63 2.62 1.88
N GLY A 437 3.53 3.35 1.21
CA GLY A 437 3.68 4.80 1.36
C GLY A 437 2.40 5.57 0.98
N LEU A 438 1.81 5.25 -0.18
CA LEU A 438 0.55 5.84 -0.65
C LEU A 438 -0.60 5.58 0.33
N ILE A 439 -0.80 4.33 0.75
CA ILE A 439 -1.84 3.96 1.72
C ILE A 439 -1.65 4.70 3.05
N SER A 440 -0.40 4.85 3.50
CA SER A 440 -0.07 5.62 4.71
C SER A 440 -0.44 7.10 4.55
N ALA A 441 -0.08 7.71 3.42
CA ALA A 441 -0.46 9.08 3.10
C ALA A 441 -1.99 9.26 3.05
N PHE A 442 -2.72 8.29 2.45
CA PHE A 442 -4.17 8.32 2.38
C PHE A 442 -4.81 8.27 3.77
N GLY A 443 -4.36 7.34 4.62
CA GLY A 443 -4.86 7.21 5.99
C GLY A 443 -4.51 8.41 6.88
N ARG A 444 -3.32 8.99 6.70
CA ARG A 444 -2.85 10.12 7.50
C ARG A 444 -3.47 11.45 7.08
N PHE A 445 -3.38 11.80 5.80
CA PHE A 445 -3.82 13.10 5.30
C PHE A 445 -5.30 13.15 4.98
N ARG A 446 -5.96 11.99 4.96
CA ARG A 446 -7.37 11.86 4.61
C ARG A 446 -7.66 12.46 3.23
N THR A 447 -6.71 12.29 2.32
CA THR A 447 -6.82 12.70 0.92
C THR A 447 -6.30 11.57 0.01
N VAL A 448 -6.97 11.37 -1.12
CA VAL A 448 -6.57 10.39 -2.14
C VAL A 448 -6.54 11.08 -3.51
N PRO A 449 -5.55 10.78 -4.37
CA PRO A 449 -5.58 11.26 -5.75
C PRO A 449 -6.66 10.49 -6.53
N ALA A 450 -7.18 11.10 -7.59
CA ALA A 450 -8.04 10.41 -8.54
C ALA A 450 -7.24 9.35 -9.31
N PHE A 451 -7.78 8.13 -9.42
CA PHE A 451 -7.21 7.02 -10.16
C PHE A 451 -8.30 6.13 -10.75
N ARG A 452 -7.94 5.29 -11.71
CA ARG A 452 -8.87 4.36 -12.37
C ARG A 452 -8.96 3.03 -11.63
N TYR A 453 -7.82 2.37 -11.46
CA TYR A 453 -7.70 1.08 -10.79
C TYR A 453 -6.43 1.03 -9.94
N LEU A 454 -6.50 0.31 -8.82
CA LEU A 454 -5.35 -0.15 -8.06
C LEU A 454 -5.29 -1.68 -8.15
N ASN A 455 -4.33 -2.17 -8.92
CA ASN A 455 -4.03 -3.59 -9.05
C ASN A 455 -3.14 -4.00 -7.85
N ALA A 456 -3.76 -4.42 -6.75
CA ALA A 456 -3.06 -4.74 -5.52
C ALA A 456 -3.71 -5.88 -4.73
N ALA A 457 -2.87 -6.73 -4.14
CA ALA A 457 -3.29 -7.90 -3.37
C ALA A 457 -2.47 -8.03 -2.07
N PRO A 458 -3.03 -8.61 -1.00
CA PRO A 458 -2.29 -8.83 0.24
C PRO A 458 -1.18 -9.87 0.05
N VAL A 459 -0.04 -9.67 0.72
CA VAL A 459 1.15 -10.52 0.56
C VAL A 459 0.90 -12.00 0.86
N ASP A 460 0.01 -12.33 1.79
CA ASP A 460 -0.35 -13.72 2.13
C ASP A 460 -1.09 -14.41 0.99
N TRP A 461 -1.89 -13.68 0.19
CA TRP A 461 -2.50 -14.26 -1.01
C TRP A 461 -1.48 -14.39 -2.14
N VAL A 462 -0.71 -13.32 -2.41
CA VAL A 462 0.34 -13.32 -3.47
C VAL A 462 1.33 -14.46 -3.25
N SER A 463 1.85 -14.60 -2.02
CA SER A 463 2.77 -15.67 -1.65
C SER A 463 2.14 -17.05 -1.81
N ARG A 464 0.91 -17.24 -1.33
CA ARG A 464 0.24 -18.54 -1.37
C ARG A 464 0.05 -19.04 -2.80
N VAL A 465 -0.36 -18.15 -3.71
CA VAL A 465 -0.56 -18.46 -5.12
C VAL A 465 0.78 -18.69 -5.82
N ALA A 466 1.77 -17.83 -5.59
CA ALA A 466 3.11 -18.01 -6.16
C ALA A 466 3.73 -19.37 -5.77
N VAL A 467 3.59 -19.78 -4.50
CA VAL A 467 4.06 -21.09 -4.03
C VAL A 467 3.28 -22.24 -4.67
N ALA A 468 1.97 -22.09 -4.88
CA ALA A 468 1.19 -23.10 -5.58
C ALA A 468 1.69 -23.31 -7.02
N VAL A 469 2.00 -22.23 -7.74
CA VAL A 469 2.60 -22.29 -9.08
C VAL A 469 3.96 -23.01 -9.05
N VAL A 470 4.81 -22.75 -8.04
CA VAL A 470 6.11 -23.44 -7.90
C VAL A 470 5.93 -24.93 -7.66
N CYS A 471 4.94 -25.33 -6.86
CA CYS A 471 4.74 -26.72 -6.45
C CYS A 471 3.90 -27.55 -7.43
N GLU A 472 3.22 -26.92 -8.40
CA GLU A 472 2.32 -27.58 -9.36
C GLU A 472 2.98 -27.69 -10.75
N PRO A 473 3.49 -28.87 -11.17
CA PRO A 473 4.16 -29.04 -12.45
C PRO A 473 3.33 -28.62 -13.67
N ASP A 474 2.02 -28.81 -13.62
CA ASP A 474 1.12 -28.42 -14.72
C ASP A 474 0.97 -26.90 -14.87
N ALA A 475 1.39 -26.13 -13.85
CA ALA A 475 1.41 -24.67 -13.87
C ALA A 475 2.72 -24.08 -14.42
N TRP A 476 3.71 -24.91 -14.74
CA TRP A 476 5.03 -24.41 -15.15
C TRP A 476 5.06 -23.96 -16.61
N GLY A 477 5.88 -22.96 -16.91
CA GLY A 477 6.11 -22.48 -18.27
C GLY A 477 5.17 -21.36 -18.71
N PHE A 478 4.23 -20.95 -17.85
CA PHE A 478 3.23 -19.93 -18.15
C PHE A 478 3.49 -18.62 -17.39
N ASP A 479 2.65 -17.62 -17.68
CA ASP A 479 2.72 -16.31 -17.08
C ASP A 479 1.46 -16.07 -16.23
N TYR A 480 1.62 -15.53 -15.03
CA TYR A 480 0.54 -15.38 -14.04
C TYR A 480 0.49 -13.95 -13.50
N ASN A 481 -0.69 -13.34 -13.46
CA ASN A 481 -0.90 -12.02 -12.86
C ASN A 481 -1.37 -12.18 -11.41
N LEU A 482 -0.50 -11.85 -10.45
CA LEU A 482 -0.77 -11.97 -9.02
C LEU A 482 -1.24 -10.65 -8.41
N THR A 483 -2.28 -10.07 -9.00
CA THR A 483 -2.76 -8.71 -8.71
C THR A 483 -4.02 -8.67 -7.84
N GLY A 484 -4.68 -9.82 -7.64
CA GLY A 484 -5.95 -9.93 -6.92
C GLY A 484 -7.09 -9.24 -7.68
N VAL A 485 -8.16 -8.88 -6.97
CA VAL A 485 -9.27 -8.13 -7.57
C VAL A 485 -8.95 -6.62 -7.54
N PRO A 486 -8.88 -5.95 -8.69
CA PRO A 486 -8.55 -4.51 -8.75
C PRO A 486 -9.56 -3.65 -7.99
N ASN A 487 -9.07 -2.63 -7.28
CA ASN A 487 -9.93 -1.67 -6.59
C ASN A 487 -10.14 -0.42 -7.44
N THR A 488 -11.38 0.05 -7.53
CA THR A 488 -11.70 1.37 -8.10
C THR A 488 -11.52 2.48 -7.06
N LEU A 489 -11.48 3.74 -7.51
CA LEU A 489 -11.50 4.88 -6.60
C LEU A 489 -12.72 4.86 -5.66
N ASP A 490 -13.89 4.55 -6.20
CA ASP A 490 -15.14 4.45 -5.43
C ASP A 490 -15.07 3.38 -4.35
N ASP A 491 -14.41 2.26 -4.65
CA ASP A 491 -14.20 1.20 -3.68
C ASP A 491 -13.28 1.65 -2.55
N VAL A 492 -12.15 2.30 -2.87
CA VAL A 492 -11.23 2.83 -1.84
C VAL A 492 -11.91 3.90 -0.98
N VAL A 493 -12.62 4.86 -1.58
CA VAL A 493 -13.34 5.90 -0.83
C VAL A 493 -14.38 5.27 0.10
N ARG A 494 -15.16 4.30 -0.41
CA ARG A 494 -16.18 3.58 0.37
C ARG A 494 -15.56 2.78 1.51
N ASP A 495 -14.49 2.03 1.25
CA ASP A 495 -13.84 1.16 2.21
C ASP A 495 -13.15 2.00 3.31
N MET A 496 -12.48 3.10 2.94
CA MET A 496 -11.89 4.04 3.88
C MET A 496 -12.97 4.72 4.74
N ALA A 497 -14.10 5.13 4.15
CA ALA A 497 -15.26 5.64 4.90
C ALA A 497 -15.81 4.59 5.89
N PHE A 498 -15.87 3.32 5.52
CA PHE A 498 -16.26 2.22 6.40
C PHE A 498 -15.25 2.00 7.55
N GLY A 499 -13.96 2.23 7.31
CA GLY A 499 -12.93 2.31 8.35
C GLY A 499 -13.03 3.55 9.25
N GLY A 500 -13.99 4.46 9.00
CA GLY A 500 -14.09 5.76 9.64
C GLY A 500 -12.96 6.72 9.26
N MET A 501 -12.30 6.44 8.15
CA MET A 501 -11.26 7.26 7.55
C MET A 501 -11.79 7.95 6.29
N HIS A 502 -12.78 8.82 6.42
CA HIS A 502 -13.28 9.61 5.28
C HIS A 502 -12.12 10.31 4.60
N VAL A 503 -12.00 10.10 3.29
CA VAL A 503 -10.96 10.68 2.46
C VAL A 503 -11.59 11.66 1.47
N ARG A 504 -10.92 12.78 1.23
CA ARG A 504 -11.26 13.71 0.16
C ARG A 504 -10.52 13.32 -1.12
N VAL A 505 -11.24 13.22 -2.23
CA VAL A 505 -10.62 12.99 -3.54
C VAL A 505 -10.05 14.31 -4.05
N GLN A 506 -8.85 14.26 -4.62
CA GLN A 506 -8.20 15.39 -5.27
C GLN A 506 -7.70 14.98 -6.65
N ASP A 507 -7.53 15.95 -7.55
CA ASP A 507 -6.75 15.71 -8.77
C ASP A 507 -5.31 15.30 -8.40
N TRP A 508 -4.65 14.51 -9.25
CA TRP A 508 -3.30 14.02 -9.01
C TRP A 508 -2.30 15.14 -8.67
N ASP A 509 -2.30 16.24 -9.44
CA ASP A 509 -1.36 17.33 -9.24
C ASP A 509 -1.67 18.10 -7.95
N GLU A 510 -2.95 18.34 -7.67
CA GLU A 510 -3.39 18.99 -6.43
C GLU A 510 -3.03 18.14 -5.20
N TRP A 511 -3.32 16.84 -5.26
CA TRP A 511 -3.01 15.90 -4.19
C TRP A 511 -1.51 15.84 -3.91
N ARG A 512 -0.69 15.76 -4.96
CA ARG A 512 0.77 15.72 -4.84
C ARG A 512 1.32 16.96 -4.13
N VAL A 513 0.88 18.14 -4.54
CA VAL A 513 1.33 19.41 -3.94
C VAL A 513 0.90 19.49 -2.47
N ASP A 514 -0.35 19.13 -2.15
CA ASP A 514 -0.86 19.11 -0.77
C ASP A 514 -0.11 18.07 0.09
N ALA A 515 0.13 16.86 -0.43
CA ALA A 515 0.84 15.80 0.27
C ALA A 515 2.30 16.19 0.57
N LEU A 516 3.01 16.77 -0.40
CA LEU A 516 4.38 17.26 -0.22
C LEU A 516 4.44 18.38 0.82
N ALA A 517 3.55 19.37 0.75
CA ALA A 517 3.50 20.46 1.72
C ALA A 517 3.23 19.96 3.15
N ARG A 518 2.40 18.92 3.31
CA ARG A 518 2.14 18.29 4.61
C ARG A 518 3.32 17.49 5.13
N LEU A 519 4.01 16.73 4.26
CA LEU A 519 5.22 15.99 4.61
C LEU A 519 6.38 16.92 4.97
N GLU A 520 6.43 18.11 4.38
CA GLU A 520 7.41 19.14 4.75
C GLU A 520 7.07 19.80 6.10
N ALA A 521 5.79 20.06 6.37
CA ALA A 521 5.33 20.64 7.62
C ALA A 521 5.44 19.69 8.83
N ASP A 522 5.27 18.38 8.60
CA ASP A 522 5.36 17.32 9.61
C ASP A 522 6.17 16.14 9.05
N PRO A 523 7.53 16.22 9.07
CA PRO A 523 8.41 15.22 8.50
C PRO A 523 8.29 13.86 9.20
N ILE A 524 8.09 12.81 8.39
CA ILE A 524 7.99 11.43 8.85
C ILE A 524 9.11 10.63 8.20
N PRO A 525 10.11 10.14 8.97
CA PRO A 525 11.28 9.45 8.43
C PRO A 525 10.94 8.34 7.44
N GLU A 526 9.92 7.54 7.74
CA GLU A 526 9.50 6.39 6.93
C GLU A 526 8.82 6.80 5.62
N LEU A 527 8.22 7.99 5.54
CA LEU A 527 7.64 8.54 4.30
C LEU A 527 8.62 9.42 3.52
N THR A 528 9.86 9.54 3.96
CA THR A 528 10.90 10.29 3.23
C THR A 528 11.10 9.73 1.82
N PHE A 529 11.03 8.41 1.65
CA PHE A 529 11.07 7.76 0.35
C PHE A 529 9.93 8.23 -0.57
N LEU A 530 8.69 8.24 -0.06
CA LEU A 530 7.53 8.70 -0.81
C LEU A 530 7.68 10.17 -1.22
N SER A 531 8.16 11.03 -0.32
CA SER A 531 8.42 12.44 -0.63
C SER A 531 9.37 12.60 -1.82
N ARG A 532 10.48 11.84 -1.84
CA ARG A 532 11.44 11.85 -2.96
C ARG A 532 10.81 11.35 -4.26
N VAL A 533 10.00 10.28 -4.20
CA VAL A 533 9.27 9.77 -5.37
C VAL A 533 8.33 10.83 -5.93
N LEU A 534 7.56 11.52 -5.08
CA LEU A 534 6.62 12.57 -5.49
C LEU A 534 7.30 13.84 -6.03
N GLN A 535 8.58 14.06 -5.72
CA GLN A 535 9.39 15.16 -6.27
C GLN A 535 10.05 14.81 -7.61
N SER A 536 10.23 13.53 -7.93
CA SER A 536 10.96 13.08 -9.12
C SER A 536 10.09 13.12 -10.39
N PRO A 537 10.42 13.91 -11.42
CA PRO A 537 9.67 13.96 -12.68
C PRO A 537 9.52 12.59 -13.37
N THR A 538 10.55 11.75 -13.29
CA THR A 538 10.57 10.38 -13.83
C THR A 538 9.60 9.48 -13.07
N ALA A 539 9.64 9.51 -11.73
CA ALA A 539 8.78 8.68 -10.91
C ALA A 539 7.31 9.14 -10.89
N LEU A 540 7.05 10.42 -11.22
CA LEU A 540 5.67 10.90 -11.42
C LEU A 540 4.98 10.25 -12.62
N LYS A 541 5.72 9.97 -13.70
CA LYS A 541 5.16 9.26 -14.85
C LYS A 541 4.86 7.80 -14.54
N LEU A 542 5.68 7.16 -13.70
CA LEU A 542 5.40 5.84 -13.14
C LEU A 542 4.07 5.85 -12.35
N CYS A 543 3.90 6.82 -11.45
CA CYS A 543 2.66 6.97 -10.70
C CYS A 543 1.47 7.22 -11.63
N GLU A 544 1.63 8.06 -12.65
CA GLU A 544 0.60 8.30 -13.65
C GLU A 544 0.20 7.03 -14.41
N ALA A 545 1.18 6.27 -14.90
CA ALA A 545 0.94 5.00 -15.59
C ALA A 545 0.23 3.99 -14.68
N THR A 546 0.67 3.87 -13.44
CA THR A 546 0.09 2.97 -12.43
C THR A 546 -1.36 3.34 -12.11
N LEU A 547 -1.66 4.63 -11.94
CA LEU A 547 -2.98 5.10 -11.54
C LEU A 547 -3.99 5.20 -12.69
N LYS A 548 -3.52 5.40 -13.93
CA LYS A 548 -4.38 5.49 -15.13
C LYS A 548 -4.50 4.17 -15.89
N GLY A 549 -3.66 3.19 -15.57
CA GLY A 549 -3.66 1.87 -16.21
C GLY A 549 -5.01 1.14 -16.12
N PRO A 550 -5.28 0.22 -17.05
CA PRO A 550 -6.44 -0.66 -16.97
C PRO A 550 -6.34 -1.63 -15.79
N ALA A 551 -7.46 -2.26 -15.49
CA ALA A 551 -7.49 -3.42 -14.61
C ALA A 551 -6.68 -4.56 -15.25
N SER A 552 -5.84 -5.22 -14.46
CA SER A 552 -5.14 -6.44 -14.91
C SER A 552 -6.11 -7.60 -15.06
N VAL A 553 -5.91 -8.42 -16.08
CA VAL A 553 -6.68 -9.65 -16.32
C VAL A 553 -5.83 -10.84 -15.85
N ALA A 554 -6.44 -11.76 -15.11
CA ALA A 554 -5.75 -12.86 -14.44
C ALA A 554 -6.47 -14.22 -14.62
N ASP A 555 -7.07 -14.44 -15.81
CA ASP A 555 -7.92 -15.61 -16.10
C ASP A 555 -7.24 -16.95 -15.80
N ARG A 556 -5.94 -17.09 -16.14
CA ARG A 556 -5.15 -18.31 -15.85
C ARG A 556 -4.88 -18.44 -14.36
N THR A 557 -4.53 -17.35 -13.70
CA THR A 557 -4.33 -17.34 -12.24
C THR A 557 -5.62 -17.74 -11.52
N ASP A 558 -6.76 -17.17 -11.91
CA ASP A 558 -8.06 -17.46 -11.30
C ASP A 558 -8.47 -18.93 -11.53
N ALA A 559 -8.26 -19.46 -12.74
CA ALA A 559 -8.51 -20.86 -13.05
C ALA A 559 -7.62 -21.81 -12.22
N LEU A 560 -6.34 -21.46 -12.02
CA LEU A 560 -5.42 -22.23 -11.17
C LEU A 560 -5.85 -22.20 -9.71
N VAL A 561 -6.22 -21.01 -9.21
CA VAL A 561 -6.70 -20.81 -7.84
C VAL A 561 -7.94 -21.66 -7.56
N GLU A 562 -8.89 -21.69 -8.50
CA GLU A 562 -10.07 -22.55 -8.42
C GLU A 562 -9.71 -24.04 -8.47
N ALA A 563 -8.90 -24.45 -9.45
CA ALA A 563 -8.52 -25.85 -9.65
C ALA A 563 -7.81 -26.46 -8.43
N LEU A 564 -6.96 -25.67 -7.77
CA LEU A 564 -6.21 -26.09 -6.58
C LEU A 564 -6.95 -25.85 -5.26
N GLY A 565 -8.17 -25.31 -5.29
CA GLY A 565 -8.97 -25.00 -4.10
C GLY A 565 -8.28 -23.99 -3.16
N LEU A 566 -7.53 -23.05 -3.73
CA LEU A 566 -6.86 -21.98 -2.99
C LEU A 566 -7.87 -20.90 -2.57
N PRO A 567 -7.54 -20.05 -1.57
CA PRO A 567 -8.37 -18.89 -1.26
C PRO A 567 -8.56 -18.01 -2.51
N PRO A 568 -9.81 -17.70 -2.90
CA PRO A 568 -10.07 -16.92 -4.10
C PRO A 568 -9.48 -15.51 -3.97
N ALA A 569 -9.15 -14.91 -5.11
CA ALA A 569 -8.79 -13.50 -5.15
C ALA A 569 -9.94 -12.68 -4.55
N VAL A 570 -9.60 -11.82 -3.60
CA VAL A 570 -10.54 -10.87 -3.00
C VAL A 570 -9.98 -9.47 -3.15
N ARG A 571 -10.86 -8.46 -3.15
CA ARG A 571 -10.42 -7.07 -3.08
C ARG A 571 -9.63 -6.87 -1.78
N TYR A 572 -8.51 -6.18 -1.87
CA TYR A 572 -7.76 -5.74 -0.70
C TYR A 572 -8.50 -4.56 -0.04
N ASP A 573 -9.62 -4.85 0.61
CA ASP A 573 -10.57 -3.89 1.18
C ASP A 573 -10.16 -3.41 2.59
N ALA A 574 -10.97 -2.54 3.21
CA ALA A 574 -10.71 -2.04 4.56
C ALA A 574 -10.61 -3.13 5.62
N ARG A 575 -11.30 -4.27 5.46
CA ARG A 575 -11.21 -5.38 6.40
C ARG A 575 -9.88 -6.12 6.25
N ALA A 576 -9.44 -6.36 5.02
CA ALA A 576 -8.15 -6.97 4.73
C ALA A 576 -6.98 -6.06 5.15
N GLN A 577 -7.15 -4.74 5.02
CA GLN A 577 -6.17 -3.72 5.42
C GLN A 577 -6.17 -3.42 6.92
N LEU A 578 -7.17 -3.87 7.68
CA LEU A 578 -7.38 -3.48 9.07
C LEU A 578 -6.13 -3.65 9.95
N LYS A 579 -5.54 -4.85 9.93
CA LYS A 579 -4.34 -5.17 10.70
C LYS A 579 -3.13 -4.35 10.24
N THR A 580 -3.05 -4.09 8.94
CA THR A 580 -2.03 -3.22 8.36
C THR A 580 -2.17 -1.78 8.86
N PHE A 581 -3.40 -1.23 8.91
CA PHE A 581 -3.63 0.10 9.47
C PHE A 581 -3.35 0.19 10.97
N GLU A 582 -3.73 -0.82 11.75
CA GLU A 582 -3.37 -0.90 13.17
C GLU A 582 -1.86 -0.89 13.36
N ARG A 583 -1.13 -1.65 12.54
CA ARG A 583 0.33 -1.69 12.57
C ARG A 583 0.95 -0.35 12.15
N LEU A 584 0.52 0.20 11.02
CA LEU A 584 0.93 1.53 10.55
C LEU A 584 0.70 2.60 11.61
N ALA A 585 -0.40 2.54 12.35
CA ALA A 585 -0.68 3.48 13.44
C ALA A 585 0.21 3.24 14.67
N GLY A 586 0.49 1.98 15.01
CA GLY A 586 1.47 1.63 16.04
C GLY A 586 2.88 2.12 15.70
N ASP A 587 3.22 2.14 14.41
CA ASP A 587 4.50 2.63 13.88
C ASP A 587 4.47 4.16 13.62
N GLY A 588 3.37 4.85 13.89
CA GLY A 588 3.23 6.31 13.74
C GLY A 588 2.96 6.83 12.31
N LEU A 589 2.82 5.93 11.34
CA LEU A 589 2.66 6.24 9.91
C LEU A 589 1.22 6.54 9.52
N ALA A 590 0.27 5.91 10.18
CA ALA A 590 -1.15 6.21 10.04
C ALA A 590 -1.72 6.80 11.33
N ARG A 591 -2.81 7.56 11.22
CA ARG A 591 -3.56 8.05 12.39
C ARG A 591 -4.94 7.41 12.42
N LEU A 592 -5.10 6.43 13.30
CA LEU A 592 -6.41 5.87 13.60
C LEU A 592 -7.29 6.95 14.25
N PRO A 593 -8.62 6.92 14.01
CA PRO A 593 -9.56 7.82 14.66
C PRO A 593 -9.44 7.76 16.19
N HIS A 594 -9.22 8.92 16.82
CA HIS A 594 -9.06 9.06 18.26
C HIS A 594 -10.30 9.71 18.91
N LYS A 595 -10.52 9.48 20.20
CA LYS A 595 -11.64 10.08 20.98
C LYS A 595 -11.65 11.61 21.01
N ASP A 596 -10.50 12.23 20.74
CA ASP A 596 -10.33 13.68 20.71
C ASP A 596 -10.53 14.27 19.31
N ASP A 597 -10.65 13.40 18.29
CA ASP A 597 -11.02 13.84 16.96
C ASP A 597 -12.50 14.24 16.91
N GLN A 598 -12.85 15.01 15.89
CA GLN A 598 -14.26 15.33 15.63
C GLN A 598 -15.02 14.01 15.44
N PRO A 599 -16.07 13.72 16.25
CA PRO A 599 -16.74 12.45 16.15
C PRO A 599 -17.49 12.33 14.84
N TYR A 600 -17.39 11.15 14.22
CA TYR A 600 -18.10 10.78 13.01
C TYR A 600 -19.60 10.91 13.18
N LEU A 601 -20.12 10.41 14.30
CA LEU A 601 -21.54 10.47 14.66
C LEU A 601 -21.67 10.69 16.17
N TRP A 602 -22.59 11.56 16.59
CA TRP A 602 -22.87 11.74 18.01
C TRP A 602 -24.34 12.06 18.25
N PHE A 603 -24.82 11.73 19.42
CA PHE A 603 -26.19 12.00 19.86
C PHE A 603 -26.21 12.20 21.36
N THR A 604 -27.25 12.87 21.84
CA THR A 604 -27.43 13.12 23.27
C THR A 604 -28.28 12.02 23.88
N GLU A 605 -28.02 11.68 25.12
CA GLU A 605 -28.86 10.78 25.91
C GLU A 605 -29.10 11.42 27.27
N THR A 606 -30.38 11.58 27.61
CA THR A 606 -30.79 11.99 28.95
C THR A 606 -31.38 10.80 29.67
N THR A 607 -30.88 10.47 30.86
CA THR A 607 -31.47 9.46 31.75
C THR A 607 -31.88 10.10 33.06
N ARG A 608 -32.97 9.60 33.66
CA ARG A 608 -33.46 10.04 34.98
C ARG A 608 -33.92 8.85 35.80
N GLY A 609 -33.64 8.87 37.09
CA GLY A 609 -34.09 7.83 38.00
C GLY A 609 -33.74 8.13 39.44
N GLY A 610 -33.69 7.07 40.24
CA GLY A 610 -33.37 7.14 41.66
C GLY A 610 -32.12 6.32 41.98
N VAL A 611 -31.29 6.83 42.89
CA VAL A 611 -30.19 6.09 43.50
C VAL A 611 -30.28 6.20 45.03
N GLY A 612 -29.73 5.20 45.72
CA GLY A 612 -29.66 5.15 47.18
C GLY A 612 -28.52 4.24 47.63
N PRO A 613 -28.30 4.05 48.94
CA PRO A 613 -27.27 3.15 49.46
C PRO A 613 -27.37 1.76 48.84
N VAL A 614 -26.25 1.05 48.67
CA VAL A 614 -26.27 -0.37 48.29
C VAL A 614 -27.13 -1.13 49.32
N ASP A 615 -28.16 -1.84 48.84
CA ASP A 615 -29.22 -2.52 49.63
C ASP A 615 -30.30 -1.61 50.28
N GLY A 616 -30.29 -0.30 50.01
CA GLY A 616 -31.29 0.68 50.46
C GLY A 616 -32.36 1.02 49.43
N SER A 617 -33.31 1.91 49.79
CA SER A 617 -34.29 2.46 48.85
C SER A 617 -33.67 3.54 47.95
N PRO A 618 -33.88 3.50 46.62
CA PRO A 618 -33.32 4.47 45.68
C PRO A 618 -34.15 5.75 45.64
N ASP A 619 -34.16 6.51 46.74
CA ASP A 619 -35.05 7.67 46.92
C ASP A 619 -34.44 8.99 46.46
N THR A 620 -33.14 9.03 46.14
CA THR A 620 -32.47 10.27 45.72
C THR A 620 -32.51 10.41 44.21
N PRO A 621 -33.07 11.50 43.66
CA PRO A 621 -33.11 11.70 42.22
C PRO A 621 -31.71 11.81 41.63
N CYS A 622 -31.47 11.10 40.54
CA CYS A 622 -30.25 11.14 39.77
C CYS A 622 -30.59 11.31 38.28
N SER A 623 -29.88 12.19 37.60
CA SER A 623 -30.02 12.37 36.15
C SER A 623 -28.68 12.47 35.47
N MET A 624 -28.58 11.91 34.27
CA MET A 624 -27.38 12.00 33.44
C MET A 624 -27.76 12.72 32.14
N SER A 625 -26.95 13.70 31.75
CA SER A 625 -27.03 14.38 30.46
C SER A 625 -25.76 14.08 29.70
N LEU A 626 -25.81 13.03 28.89
CA LEU A 626 -24.65 12.48 28.19
C LEU A 626 -24.67 12.85 26.71
N THR A 627 -23.49 12.98 26.13
CA THR A 627 -23.24 12.99 24.69
C THR A 627 -22.46 11.72 24.37
N LEU A 628 -23.08 10.86 23.58
CA LEU A 628 -22.49 9.63 23.06
C LEU A 628 -21.88 9.96 21.70
N SER A 629 -20.62 9.63 21.52
CA SER A 629 -19.87 9.92 20.32
C SER A 629 -19.15 8.70 19.79
N ILE A 630 -19.22 8.52 18.48
CA ILE A 630 -18.53 7.51 17.72
C ILE A 630 -17.48 8.24 16.88
N ALA A 631 -16.20 8.02 17.19
CA ALA A 631 -15.10 8.58 16.43
C ALA A 631 -14.99 7.94 15.04
N SER A 632 -15.35 6.66 14.93
CA SER A 632 -15.30 5.91 13.66
C SER A 632 -16.18 4.67 13.67
N MET A 633 -16.57 4.21 12.47
CA MET A 633 -17.20 2.90 12.33
C MET A 633 -16.24 1.76 12.74
N HIS A 634 -14.93 1.94 12.63
CA HIS A 634 -13.92 1.04 13.19
C HIS A 634 -14.10 0.82 14.70
N GLN A 635 -14.24 1.90 15.48
CA GLN A 635 -14.48 1.83 16.93
C GLN A 635 -15.72 0.99 17.27
N LEU A 636 -16.77 1.07 16.44
CA LEU A 636 -18.00 0.29 16.64
C LEU A 636 -17.87 -1.17 16.21
N VAL A 637 -17.25 -1.44 15.07
CA VAL A 637 -17.18 -2.80 14.53
C VAL A 637 -16.16 -3.65 15.29
N THR A 638 -15.01 -3.06 15.64
CA THR A 638 -13.91 -3.76 16.32
C THR A 638 -14.09 -3.74 17.83
N ASP A 639 -14.24 -2.55 18.43
CA ASP A 639 -14.27 -2.42 19.89
C ASP A 639 -15.69 -2.50 20.48
N ARG A 640 -16.72 -2.37 19.62
CA ARG A 640 -18.12 -2.18 20.01
C ARG A 640 -18.29 -1.10 21.06
N ARG A 641 -17.47 -0.05 20.97
CA ARG A 641 -17.34 0.99 21.98
C ARG A 641 -17.90 2.31 21.47
N VAL A 642 -18.54 3.06 22.36
CA VAL A 642 -19.01 4.43 22.13
C VAL A 642 -18.43 5.30 23.23
N ASP A 643 -17.76 6.40 22.86
CA ASP A 643 -17.20 7.33 23.83
C ASP A 643 -18.32 8.19 24.44
N VAL A 644 -18.19 8.54 25.71
CA VAL A 644 -19.18 9.31 26.46
C VAL A 644 -18.56 10.54 27.09
N ARG A 645 -19.22 11.68 26.92
CA ARG A 645 -18.97 12.93 27.64
C ARG A 645 -20.28 13.46 28.22
N GLY A 646 -20.21 14.43 29.12
CA GLY A 646 -21.40 15.09 29.67
C GLY A 646 -21.34 15.20 31.19
N GLU A 647 -22.50 15.28 31.81
CA GLU A 647 -22.63 15.56 33.23
C GLU A 647 -23.59 14.58 33.92
N VAL A 648 -23.32 14.29 35.18
CA VAL A 648 -24.15 13.49 36.08
C VAL A 648 -24.56 14.37 37.25
N THR A 649 -25.85 14.62 37.40
CA THR A 649 -26.42 15.37 38.53
C THR A 649 -27.03 14.39 39.51
N CYS A 650 -26.37 14.23 40.66
CA CYS A 650 -26.84 13.37 41.73
C CYS A 650 -26.53 13.99 43.10
N PRO A 651 -27.55 14.59 43.77
CA PRO A 651 -27.35 15.23 45.07
C PRO A 651 -26.81 14.32 46.18
N ALA A 652 -26.96 12.99 46.03
CA ALA A 652 -26.37 12.01 46.95
C ALA A 652 -24.83 11.93 46.83
N LEU A 653 -24.25 12.35 45.70
CA LEU A 653 -22.81 12.37 45.47
C LEU A 653 -22.23 13.75 45.78
N HIS A 654 -22.82 14.77 45.16
CA HIS A 654 -22.36 16.16 45.24
C HIS A 654 -23.53 17.11 44.89
N PRO A 655 -23.62 18.31 45.51
CA PRO A 655 -24.66 19.28 45.20
C PRO A 655 -24.59 19.83 43.76
N ASP A 656 -23.39 20.05 43.24
CA ASP A 656 -23.15 20.46 41.85
C ASP A 656 -23.00 19.26 40.89
N PRO A 657 -23.32 19.41 39.59
CA PRO A 657 -23.13 18.36 38.59
C PRO A 657 -21.68 17.87 38.51
N LEU A 658 -21.50 16.55 38.44
CA LEU A 658 -20.21 15.91 38.20
C LEU A 658 -19.95 15.84 36.70
N THR A 659 -18.72 16.14 36.27
CA THR A 659 -18.31 16.05 34.87
C THR A 659 -17.74 14.68 34.55
N VAL A 660 -18.12 14.11 33.40
CA VAL A 660 -17.52 12.86 32.89
C VAL A 660 -16.10 13.17 32.36
N ALA A 661 -15.07 12.79 33.12
CA ALA A 661 -13.67 12.92 32.73
C ALA A 661 -13.28 11.86 31.69
N ARG A 662 -13.80 10.64 31.84
CA ARG A 662 -13.65 9.55 30.88
C ARG A 662 -14.91 8.71 30.89
N GLY A 663 -15.47 8.39 29.73
CA GLY A 663 -16.67 7.60 29.65
C GLY A 663 -16.69 6.68 28.44
N ASP A 664 -17.07 5.43 28.65
CA ASP A 664 -17.12 4.38 27.65
C ASP A 664 -18.43 3.59 27.77
N ILE A 665 -19.06 3.30 26.63
CA ILE A 665 -20.17 2.34 26.52
C ILE A 665 -19.75 1.19 25.62
N TRP A 666 -19.89 -0.04 26.10
CA TRP A 666 -19.74 -1.24 25.27
C TRP A 666 -21.10 -1.80 24.89
N ILE A 667 -21.26 -2.06 23.60
CA ILE A 667 -22.42 -2.70 23.00
C ILE A 667 -22.11 -4.19 22.89
N ARG A 668 -22.93 -5.04 23.52
CA ARG A 668 -22.72 -6.50 23.57
C ARG A 668 -21.30 -6.90 23.99
N PRO A 669 -20.85 -6.49 25.20
CA PRO A 669 -19.50 -6.77 25.67
C PRO A 669 -19.15 -8.26 25.70
N GLU A 670 -20.15 -9.14 25.83
CA GLU A 670 -19.99 -10.61 25.87
C GLU A 670 -20.63 -11.31 24.65
N GLU A 671 -20.76 -10.63 23.51
CA GLU A 671 -21.43 -11.16 22.30
C GLU A 671 -22.90 -11.58 22.51
N GLY A 672 -23.49 -11.20 23.65
CA GLY A 672 -24.82 -11.64 24.03
C GLY A 672 -24.89 -13.07 24.59
N ILE A 673 -23.75 -13.68 24.93
CA ILE A 673 -23.71 -14.95 25.66
C ILE A 673 -24.42 -14.74 27.01
N PRO A 674 -25.43 -15.57 27.36
CA PRO A 674 -26.09 -15.47 28.66
C PRO A 674 -25.11 -15.80 29.79
N GLN A 675 -25.22 -15.09 30.90
CA GLN A 675 -24.44 -15.39 32.10
C GLN A 675 -24.66 -16.86 32.53
N ARG A 676 -23.59 -17.53 33.02
CA ARG A 676 -23.53 -18.98 33.32
C ARG A 676 -24.74 -19.57 34.08
N HIS A 677 -25.51 -18.75 34.81
CA HIS A 677 -26.65 -19.18 35.62
C HIS A 677 -27.94 -18.35 35.41
N GLY A 678 -28.16 -17.70 34.26
CA GLY A 678 -29.36 -16.88 34.06
C GLY A 678 -29.83 -16.67 32.61
N LEU A 679 -31.07 -16.18 32.48
CA LEU A 679 -31.69 -15.75 31.21
C LEU A 679 -31.47 -14.25 30.90
N ARG A 680 -30.52 -13.61 31.60
CA ARG A 680 -30.16 -12.20 31.40
C ARG A 680 -29.01 -12.13 30.40
N HIS A 681 -29.20 -11.35 29.34
CA HIS A 681 -28.16 -11.06 28.35
C HIS A 681 -27.71 -9.61 28.53
N GLN A 682 -26.42 -9.38 28.70
CA GLN A 682 -25.91 -8.01 28.78
C GLN A 682 -25.93 -7.37 27.39
N LEU A 683 -26.64 -6.26 27.27
CA LEU A 683 -26.79 -5.49 26.04
C LEU A 683 -25.84 -4.32 25.99
N LEU A 684 -25.80 -3.52 27.05
CA LEU A 684 -24.91 -2.35 27.17
C LEU A 684 -24.19 -2.39 28.52
N ARG A 685 -22.95 -1.89 28.53
CA ARG A 685 -22.17 -1.61 29.73
C ARG A 685 -21.65 -0.18 29.65
N TYR A 686 -21.99 0.64 30.63
CA TYR A 686 -21.51 2.01 30.80
C TYR A 686 -20.42 1.99 31.86
N ARG A 687 -19.29 2.66 31.61
CA ARG A 687 -18.25 2.91 32.61
C ARG A 687 -17.83 4.36 32.51
N LEU A 688 -18.09 5.13 33.56
CA LEU A 688 -17.78 6.55 33.63
C LEU A 688 -16.85 6.81 34.81
N GLU A 689 -15.81 7.58 34.57
CA GLU A 689 -14.99 8.25 35.57
C GLU A 689 -15.48 9.70 35.66
N LEU A 690 -15.91 10.11 36.84
CA LEU A 690 -16.54 11.40 37.10
C LEU A 690 -15.66 12.24 38.01
N THR A 691 -15.66 13.55 37.79
CA THR A 691 -15.00 14.52 38.67
C THR A 691 -16.04 15.51 39.19
N ASP A 692 -16.08 15.71 40.50
CA ASP A 692 -16.91 16.75 41.13
C ASP A 692 -16.22 18.13 41.11
N ALA A 693 -16.94 19.19 41.50
CA ALA A 693 -16.44 20.55 41.50
C ALA A 693 -15.28 20.79 42.48
N ASP A 694 -15.16 19.96 43.52
CA ASP A 694 -14.12 20.01 44.54
C ASP A 694 -12.88 19.17 44.15
N GLY A 695 -12.89 18.54 42.97
CA GLY A 695 -11.81 17.69 42.46
C GLY A 695 -11.83 16.25 42.95
N GLY A 696 -12.90 15.83 43.63
CA GLY A 696 -13.15 14.44 44.01
C GLY A 696 -13.45 13.57 42.79
N ARG A 697 -12.94 12.33 42.81
CA ARG A 697 -13.08 11.37 41.72
C ARG A 697 -14.01 10.23 42.09
N TRP A 698 -14.92 9.92 41.18
CA TRP A 698 -15.94 8.90 41.33
C TRP A 698 -15.97 7.99 40.10
N TRP A 699 -16.49 6.79 40.27
CA TRP A 699 -16.78 5.89 39.17
C TRP A 699 -18.26 5.52 39.16
N LEU A 700 -18.82 5.39 37.97
CA LEU A 700 -20.19 4.91 37.75
C LEU A 700 -20.13 3.76 36.76
N GLU A 701 -20.70 2.62 37.15
CA GLU A 701 -20.88 1.48 36.27
C GLU A 701 -22.37 1.23 36.02
N GLY A 702 -22.76 1.16 34.76
CA GLY A 702 -24.14 0.98 34.34
C GLY A 702 -24.32 -0.28 33.50
N HIS A 703 -25.37 -1.06 33.74
CA HIS A 703 -25.65 -2.28 33.00
C HIS A 703 -27.07 -2.30 32.48
N LYS A 704 -27.20 -2.67 31.19
CA LYS A 704 -28.48 -2.91 30.54
C LYS A 704 -28.61 -4.38 30.17
N TYR A 705 -29.70 -5.00 30.57
CA TYR A 705 -29.95 -6.43 30.33
C TYR A 705 -31.23 -6.66 29.53
N ALA A 706 -31.21 -7.64 28.63
CA ALA A 706 -32.42 -8.22 28.03
C ALA A 706 -32.84 -9.49 28.78
N ARG A 707 -34.16 -9.72 28.92
CA ARG A 707 -34.74 -10.99 29.42
C ARG A 707 -35.80 -11.52 28.46
N ALA A 708 -35.81 -12.84 28.24
CA ALA A 708 -36.66 -13.49 27.24
C ALA A 708 -38.19 -13.50 27.53
N ARG A 709 -38.69 -12.91 28.63
CA ARG A 709 -40.14 -12.83 28.93
C ARG A 709 -40.50 -11.56 29.73
N ARG A 710 -41.52 -10.82 29.25
CA ARG A 710 -42.18 -9.57 29.75
C ARG A 710 -41.61 -8.23 29.29
N ASP A 711 -42.45 -7.50 28.56
CA ASP A 711 -42.43 -6.06 28.28
C ASP A 711 -41.11 -5.49 27.74
N VAL A 712 -40.86 -5.73 26.45
CA VAL A 712 -39.69 -5.26 25.69
C VAL A 712 -39.48 -3.76 25.88
N TRP A 713 -40.55 -2.98 26.05
CA TRP A 713 -40.51 -1.52 26.08
C TRP A 713 -39.99 -0.92 27.40
N ARG A 714 -40.20 -1.58 28.55
CA ARG A 714 -39.55 -1.20 29.82
C ARG A 714 -38.08 -1.65 29.85
N GLN A 715 -37.79 -2.84 29.32
CA GLN A 715 -36.42 -3.39 29.30
C GLN A 715 -35.46 -2.59 28.41
N THR A 716 -35.96 -1.99 27.33
CA THR A 716 -35.13 -1.19 26.42
C THR A 716 -34.76 0.19 26.97
N ARG A 717 -35.27 0.60 28.15
CA ARG A 717 -35.09 1.97 28.66
C ARG A 717 -34.45 2.06 30.04
N ALA A 718 -34.45 0.97 30.80
CA ALA A 718 -33.86 0.90 32.13
C ALA A 718 -32.36 0.58 32.09
N LEU A 719 -31.58 1.31 32.89
CA LEU A 719 -30.16 1.11 33.13
C LEU A 719 -29.95 0.97 34.64
N THR A 720 -29.48 -0.19 35.09
CA THR A 720 -29.07 -0.39 36.48
C THR A 720 -27.71 0.26 36.67
N VAL A 721 -27.54 1.09 37.70
CA VAL A 721 -26.30 1.83 37.97
C VAL A 721 -25.76 1.55 39.36
N GLU A 722 -24.45 1.45 39.46
CA GLU A 722 -23.67 1.40 40.69
C GLU A 722 -22.66 2.54 40.68
N ILE A 723 -22.48 3.20 41.82
CA ILE A 723 -21.62 4.39 41.93
C ILE A 723 -20.76 4.28 43.19
N GLY A 724 -19.47 4.57 43.06
CA GLY A 724 -18.53 4.57 44.17
C GLY A 724 -17.48 5.67 44.03
N ARG A 725 -16.74 5.94 45.11
CA ARG A 725 -15.53 6.77 45.05
C ARG A 725 -14.39 5.98 44.43
N GLU A 726 -13.45 6.67 43.81
CA GLU A 726 -12.26 6.03 43.23
C GLU A 726 -11.50 5.22 44.29
N GLY A 727 -11.22 3.95 43.97
CA GLY A 727 -10.55 3.02 44.89
C GLY A 727 -11.45 2.38 45.95
N GLU A 728 -12.73 2.76 46.02
CA GLU A 728 -13.72 2.24 46.97
C GLU A 728 -14.79 1.39 46.23
N PRO A 729 -15.43 0.41 46.90
CA PRO A 729 -16.57 -0.30 46.35
C PRO A 729 -17.79 0.61 46.16
N ALA A 730 -18.82 0.13 45.44
CA ALA A 730 -20.05 0.88 45.23
C ALA A 730 -20.66 1.27 46.59
N SER A 731 -20.96 2.56 46.74
CA SER A 731 -21.66 3.10 47.91
C SER A 731 -23.13 3.37 47.61
N LEU A 732 -23.47 3.60 46.33
CA LEU A 732 -24.83 3.80 45.86
C LEU A 732 -25.18 2.83 44.72
N ALA A 733 -26.44 2.42 44.67
CA ALA A 733 -27.02 1.67 43.57
C ALA A 733 -28.43 2.19 43.23
N GLY A 734 -28.86 1.98 41.99
CA GLY A 734 -30.18 2.43 41.55
C GLY A 734 -30.51 2.06 40.12
N GLU A 735 -31.59 2.67 39.62
CA GLU A 735 -32.05 2.49 38.24
C GLU A 735 -32.35 3.85 37.64
N VAL A 736 -31.75 4.12 36.47
CA VAL A 736 -32.03 5.30 35.65
C VAL A 736 -32.67 4.88 34.35
N VAL A 737 -33.63 5.66 33.87
CA VAL A 737 -34.44 5.35 32.70
C VAL A 737 -34.34 6.48 31.69
N VAL A 738 -34.19 6.15 30.40
CA VAL A 738 -34.32 7.13 29.31
C VAL A 738 -35.80 7.53 29.21
N PRO A 739 -36.20 8.82 29.33
CA PRO A 739 -37.60 9.27 29.23
C PRO A 739 -38.27 8.90 27.87
N ALA A 740 -39.60 8.74 27.88
CA ALA A 740 -40.33 8.10 26.77
C ALA A 740 -40.50 9.04 25.58
N ASP A 741 -40.76 10.28 25.95
CA ASP A 741 -40.90 11.48 25.15
C ASP A 741 -39.57 11.94 24.55
N SER A 742 -38.44 11.60 25.17
CA SER A 742 -37.11 11.97 24.67
C SER A 742 -36.46 10.90 23.79
N TYR A 743 -36.85 9.62 23.90
CA TYR A 743 -36.19 8.51 23.20
C TYR A 743 -36.07 8.70 21.67
N VAL A 744 -37.17 8.98 20.97
CA VAL A 744 -37.15 9.17 19.50
C VAL A 744 -36.36 10.43 19.12
N ARG A 745 -36.58 11.51 19.88
CA ARG A 745 -35.93 12.81 19.66
C ARG A 745 -34.42 12.75 19.87
N ASP A 746 -33.97 11.98 20.85
CA ASP A 746 -32.57 11.95 21.30
C ASP A 746 -31.77 10.88 20.53
N GLN A 747 -32.36 9.70 20.29
CA GLN A 747 -31.65 8.51 19.77
C GLN A 747 -31.87 8.27 18.26
N ILE A 748 -32.86 8.93 17.63
CA ILE A 748 -33.16 8.76 16.20
C ILE A 748 -33.04 10.11 15.47
N ASP A 749 -33.77 11.14 15.90
CA ASP A 749 -33.76 12.45 15.24
C ASP A 749 -32.54 13.30 15.65
N GLY A 750 -32.08 13.13 16.89
CA GLY A 750 -30.98 13.87 17.52
C GLY A 750 -29.58 13.46 17.06
N ILE A 751 -29.49 12.45 16.20
CA ILE A 751 -28.21 12.02 15.63
C ILE A 751 -27.63 13.15 14.78
N LYS A 752 -26.47 13.62 15.22
CA LYS A 752 -25.62 14.56 14.49
C LYS A 752 -24.46 13.77 13.87
N VAL A 753 -24.04 14.21 12.71
CA VAL A 753 -22.97 13.59 11.93
C VAL A 753 -21.98 14.68 11.57
N ASP A 754 -20.71 14.34 11.43
CA ASP A 754 -19.63 15.29 11.13
C ASP A 754 -20.08 16.30 10.05
N PRO A 755 -20.08 17.62 10.35
CA PRO A 755 -20.55 18.63 9.43
C PRO A 755 -19.76 18.69 8.12
N ARG A 756 -18.51 18.20 8.11
CA ARG A 756 -17.64 18.15 6.93
C ARG A 756 -18.11 17.15 5.88
N LEU A 757 -18.96 16.19 6.25
CA LEU A 757 -19.53 15.21 5.33
C LEU A 757 -20.63 15.81 4.45
N THR A 758 -20.77 15.28 3.24
CA THR A 758 -21.83 15.61 2.29
C THR A 758 -23.21 15.20 2.83
N GLY A 759 -24.28 15.73 2.23
CA GLY A 759 -25.66 15.42 2.65
C GLY A 759 -26.02 13.94 2.48
N GLN A 760 -25.44 13.23 1.52
CA GLN A 760 -25.65 11.80 1.31
C GLN A 760 -24.86 10.96 2.31
N GLU A 761 -23.59 11.30 2.57
CA GLU A 761 -22.77 10.65 3.58
C GLU A 761 -23.39 10.77 4.97
N LYS A 762 -23.96 11.93 5.30
CA LYS A 762 -24.72 12.12 6.55
C LYS A 762 -25.91 11.16 6.67
N ARG A 763 -26.61 10.90 5.56
CA ARG A 763 -27.74 9.95 5.54
C ARG A 763 -27.25 8.50 5.62
N ALA A 764 -26.20 8.15 4.89
CA ALA A 764 -25.59 6.82 4.92
C ALA A 764 -25.04 6.49 6.33
N ALA A 765 -24.33 7.42 6.96
CA ALA A 765 -23.83 7.29 8.33
C ALA A 765 -24.95 6.96 9.32
N LYS A 766 -26.05 7.74 9.28
CA LYS A 766 -27.23 7.52 10.11
C LYS A 766 -27.88 6.16 9.85
N LEU A 767 -28.09 5.80 8.59
CA LEU A 767 -28.72 4.53 8.21
C LEU A 767 -27.86 3.33 8.63
N THR A 768 -26.55 3.39 8.38
CA THR A 768 -25.60 2.34 8.79
C THR A 768 -25.58 2.17 10.30
N TRP A 769 -25.55 3.26 11.07
CA TRP A 769 -25.66 3.22 12.53
C TRP A 769 -26.96 2.56 12.98
N LEU A 770 -28.11 3.03 12.48
CA LEU A 770 -29.43 2.50 12.87
C LEU A 770 -29.58 1.03 12.51
N ALA A 771 -29.10 0.62 11.32
CA ALA A 771 -29.13 -0.76 10.87
C ALA A 771 -28.22 -1.66 11.72
N TRP A 772 -26.97 -1.25 11.95
CA TRP A 772 -26.00 -2.01 12.74
C TRP A 772 -26.46 -2.12 14.21
N PHE A 773 -26.84 -1.01 14.84
CA PHE A 773 -27.32 -0.99 16.22
C PHE A 773 -28.61 -1.81 16.37
N GLY A 774 -29.54 -1.68 15.41
CA GLY A 774 -30.77 -2.47 15.35
C GLY A 774 -30.49 -3.98 15.25
N LEU A 775 -29.53 -4.38 14.42
CA LEU A 775 -29.11 -5.78 14.28
C LEU A 775 -28.48 -6.31 15.59
N GLU A 776 -27.58 -5.55 16.21
CA GLU A 776 -26.93 -5.96 17.48
C GLU A 776 -27.91 -6.08 18.64
N MET A 777 -28.88 -5.18 18.73
CA MET A 777 -29.94 -5.22 19.73
C MET A 777 -30.97 -6.32 19.43
N GLY A 778 -31.18 -6.68 18.16
CA GLY A 778 -32.09 -7.74 17.71
C GLY A 778 -31.50 -9.16 17.74
N ARG A 779 -30.17 -9.30 17.69
CA ARG A 779 -29.47 -10.58 17.89
C ARG A 779 -29.98 -11.22 19.20
N GLY A 780 -30.27 -12.52 19.23
CA GLY A 780 -30.82 -13.16 20.44
C GLY A 780 -32.33 -12.99 20.70
N LEU A 781 -33.08 -12.14 19.99
CA LEU A 781 -34.54 -12.32 19.82
C LEU A 781 -34.82 -13.32 18.70
N VAL A 782 -34.06 -13.24 17.60
CA VAL A 782 -34.19 -14.15 16.45
C VAL A 782 -33.79 -15.59 16.78
N GLY A 783 -32.77 -15.80 17.62
CA GLY A 783 -32.28 -17.15 17.95
C GLY A 783 -33.30 -18.05 18.67
N PRO A 784 -33.99 -17.57 19.73
CA PRO A 784 -35.07 -18.29 20.38
C PRO A 784 -36.33 -18.38 19.53
N PHE A 785 -36.67 -17.36 18.73
CA PHE A 785 -37.83 -17.42 17.82
C PHE A 785 -37.59 -18.36 16.64
N ALA A 786 -36.39 -18.44 16.09
CA ALA A 786 -36.01 -19.39 15.05
C ALA A 786 -35.90 -20.81 15.60
N ARG A 787 -35.44 -21.00 16.85
CA ARG A 787 -35.52 -22.30 17.53
C ARG A 787 -36.95 -22.71 17.84
N ALA A 788 -37.79 -21.81 18.35
CA ALA A 788 -39.20 -22.08 18.60
C ALA A 788 -39.99 -22.29 17.31
N ALA A 789 -39.66 -21.58 16.23
CA ALA A 789 -40.22 -21.78 14.90
C ALA A 789 -39.73 -23.09 14.29
N ALA A 790 -38.45 -23.46 14.46
CA ALA A 790 -37.94 -24.76 14.06
C ALA A 790 -38.60 -25.89 14.87
N ASP A 791 -38.83 -25.73 16.17
CA ASP A 791 -39.56 -26.68 17.02
C ASP A 791 -41.06 -26.75 16.67
N LEU A 792 -41.67 -25.63 16.23
CA LEU A 792 -43.06 -25.57 15.74
C LEU A 792 -43.22 -26.11 14.31
N LEU A 793 -42.15 -26.06 13.50
CA LEU A 793 -42.09 -26.51 12.12
C LEU A 793 -41.43 -27.89 11.97
N ASP A 794 -40.90 -28.49 13.05
CA ASP A 794 -40.41 -29.87 13.06
C ASP A 794 -41.61 -30.81 12.99
N LEU A 795 -42.05 -31.06 11.75
CA LEU A 795 -43.05 -32.06 11.36
C LEU A 795 -42.50 -33.49 11.46
N ARG A 796 -41.62 -33.77 12.43
CA ARG A 796 -41.39 -35.15 12.86
C ARG A 796 -42.53 -35.55 13.78
N ARG A 797 -43.59 -36.07 13.17
CA ARG A 797 -44.58 -36.94 13.82
C ARG A 797 -43.85 -37.97 14.68
N THR A 798 -43.80 -37.73 15.98
CA THR A 798 -43.75 -38.83 16.95
C THR A 798 -45.17 -39.39 16.97
N GLN A 799 -45.35 -40.59 16.40
CA GLN A 799 -46.61 -41.33 16.51
C GLN A 799 -46.99 -41.42 18.00
N THR A 800 -48.22 -41.01 18.34
CA THR A 800 -48.74 -41.25 19.69
C THR A 800 -49.19 -42.70 19.81
N PRO A 801 -49.04 -43.36 20.98
CA PRO A 801 -49.38 -44.78 21.17
C PRO A 801 -50.85 -45.13 20.93
N THR A 802 -51.72 -44.14 20.76
CA THR A 802 -53.16 -44.31 20.50
C THR A 802 -53.50 -44.67 19.06
N GLU A 803 -52.57 -44.55 18.10
CA GLU A 803 -52.80 -44.94 16.70
C GLU A 803 -52.37 -46.38 16.37
N GLN A 804 -51.91 -47.17 17.35
CA GLN A 804 -51.57 -48.59 17.15
C GLN A 804 -52.70 -49.58 17.52
N HIS A 805 -53.86 -49.13 18.02
CA HIS A 805 -55.00 -50.00 18.37
C HIS A 805 -56.34 -49.47 17.84
N ARG A 806 -56.46 -49.29 16.52
CA ARG A 806 -57.75 -49.27 15.82
C ARG A 806 -57.65 -49.75 14.38
#